data_AF-A0A8B4S2U9-F1
#
_entry.id   AF-A0A8B4S2U9-F1
#
_cell.length_a   1.000
_cell.length_b   1.000
_cell.length_c   1.000
_cell.angle_alpha   90.00
_cell.angle_beta   90.00
_cell.angle_gamma   90.00
#
_symmetry.space_group_name_H-M   'P 1'
#
loop_
_entity.id
_entity.type
_entity.pdbx_description
1 polymer ?
#
loop_
_entity_poly.entity_id
_entity_poly.type
_entity_poly.pdbx_seq_one_letter_code
_entity_poly.pdbx_strand_id
1 'polypeptide(L)'
;MPAYALLLAHNEHPSASTEWPAEPGGSCDGWAEWFSSTPLLFSVLLGDARHLPELVPCSAYQDKQSLSALAAPMEQVRARWQWLRSVIEPLPAKSPAHWPDSVKKQWQHIDHTISTSTRQWLLLDCATLCPHDFDEAEFTTFLQAQRELCRQWSCSGGELPESLQALKRAPQSHMGWWSDSVIARTEVIEQESEEDWPAWLADHYELRHHGAWDEATESYYVMPRLHPRTGLKPQNEAERDHWPVGMVTPYGRWLQRPLEGASMTFVSGEHLSVHYPETTPGEGAKSGIKDLNGIWLVSPSEGYRDAYAVTPQVMACRSPGQENMQELRSLPSLALLHEGLSSIDYNEEQDEFIRAEKGPYGNSCQLLLKADGQPLFDAGRYEHINDFSAKTELAVACVREPFVNEQGEQEHRILEGVIDIRGQEIIPCQFKTIERGFSSSPPKVFPGRKLLAITEKGEPRIFNTKGKLLAAPDIWCPPLNCSPKKNELLTFMGEGPEAELVMFSIQDFSITRTGETWEDYRNALRGMFKGLGGDTPETTTMTRAQLMEAEDEDWMRAMSRILCLNDKSRAADLLQQWRDCVAAPDPDDMGWDEDDEIDPDVMHLPAGENALTLYWGHLLAIAGQFARFDWKDAEGIAATHWLPGTDDWQWDTPADGVESGLEHMAEHLAGRQLALIKLATDDDSLRVTVVRSADAEDFMERLAQAHISAWNYSAN
;
A
#
# COMPACT_ATOMS: atom_id res chain seq x y z
N MET A 1 -14.58 -2.08 6.07
CA MET A 1 -15.96 -1.98 5.55
C MET A 1 -16.11 -0.68 4.76
N PRO A 2 -16.54 -0.75 3.49
CA PRO A 2 -16.84 0.41 2.67
C PRO A 2 -17.97 1.23 3.29
N ALA A 3 -17.89 2.55 3.13
CA ALA A 3 -19.03 3.43 3.38
C ALA A 3 -20.04 3.31 2.23
N TYR A 4 -21.30 2.97 2.51
CA TYR A 4 -22.32 2.76 1.47
C TYR A 4 -23.74 3.19 1.87
N ALA A 5 -24.55 3.47 0.85
CA ALA A 5 -26.00 3.56 0.93
C ALA A 5 -26.63 2.32 0.29
N LEU A 6 -27.63 1.75 0.96
CA LEU A 6 -28.27 0.49 0.61
C LEU A 6 -29.81 0.67 0.59
N LEU A 7 -30.44 0.34 -0.52
CA LEU A 7 -31.90 0.28 -0.68
C LEU A 7 -32.40 -1.15 -0.55
N LEU A 8 -33.36 -1.34 0.35
CA LEU A 8 -34.03 -2.61 0.60
C LEU A 8 -35.54 -2.42 0.57
N ALA A 9 -36.29 -3.43 0.13
CA ALA A 9 -37.75 -3.42 0.22
C ALA A 9 -38.25 -4.51 1.17
N HIS A 10 -39.16 -4.15 2.07
CA HIS A 10 -39.57 -5.01 3.18
C HIS A 10 -41.09 -5.15 3.31
N ASN A 11 -41.54 -6.31 3.80
CA ASN A 11 -42.98 -6.60 4.02
C ASN A 11 -43.58 -5.82 5.20
N GLU A 12 -42.79 -5.63 6.25
CA GLU A 12 -43.22 -5.06 7.51
C GLU A 12 -42.55 -3.71 7.77
N HIS A 13 -43.17 -2.89 8.61
CA HIS A 13 -42.56 -1.67 9.11
C HIS A 13 -41.36 -2.03 10.01
N PRO A 14 -40.17 -1.45 9.80
CA PRO A 14 -38.99 -1.83 10.58
C PRO A 14 -39.11 -1.47 12.05
N SER A 15 -38.68 -2.41 12.89
CA SER A 15 -38.60 -2.30 14.33
C SER A 15 -37.34 -3.01 14.83
N ALA A 16 -37.03 -2.85 16.12
CA ALA A 16 -35.89 -3.52 16.76
C ALA A 16 -35.92 -5.06 16.67
N SER A 17 -37.09 -5.64 16.40
CA SER A 17 -37.30 -7.09 16.25
C SER A 17 -37.55 -7.55 14.82
N THR A 18 -37.63 -6.63 13.87
CA THR A 18 -37.87 -6.99 12.46
C THR A 18 -36.59 -7.55 11.88
N GLU A 19 -36.50 -8.86 11.66
CA GLU A 19 -35.32 -9.49 11.06
C GLU A 19 -35.09 -9.03 9.62
N TRP A 20 -33.84 -8.72 9.29
CA TRP A 20 -33.39 -8.40 7.94
C TRP A 20 -32.65 -9.64 7.43
N PRO A 21 -33.32 -10.55 6.69
CA PRO A 21 -32.69 -11.79 6.23
C PRO A 21 -31.68 -11.51 5.11
N ALA A 22 -30.64 -12.33 5.08
CA ALA A 22 -29.53 -12.25 4.13
C ALA A 22 -29.73 -12.98 2.81
N GLU A 23 -30.74 -13.84 2.73
CA GLU A 23 -31.03 -14.62 1.52
C GLU A 23 -32.21 -14.04 0.73
N PRO A 24 -32.13 -14.04 -0.62
CA PRO A 24 -33.25 -13.64 -1.48
C PRO A 24 -34.53 -14.44 -1.21
N GLY A 25 -35.69 -13.77 -1.26
CA GLY A 25 -37.01 -14.43 -1.18
C GLY A 25 -37.64 -14.49 0.22
N GLY A 26 -36.99 -13.89 1.23
CA GLY A 26 -37.52 -13.73 2.59
C GLY A 26 -38.53 -12.58 2.73
N SER A 27 -38.56 -11.92 3.89
CA SER A 27 -39.38 -10.71 4.14
C SER A 27 -38.80 -9.43 3.51
N CYS A 28 -37.56 -9.52 3.01
CA CYS A 28 -36.74 -8.44 2.47
C CYS A 28 -36.26 -8.77 1.04
N ASP A 29 -36.11 -7.75 0.20
CA ASP A 29 -35.40 -7.80 -1.08
C ASP A 29 -34.31 -6.72 -1.11
N GLY A 30 -33.11 -7.07 -1.55
CA GLY A 30 -32.07 -6.09 -1.89
C GLY A 30 -32.38 -5.45 -3.23
N TRP A 31 -32.37 -4.12 -3.32
CA TRP A 31 -32.70 -3.41 -4.57
C TRP A 31 -31.52 -2.74 -5.20
N ALA A 32 -30.78 -1.96 -4.42
CA ALA A 32 -29.68 -1.17 -4.95
C ALA A 32 -28.68 -0.76 -3.87
N GLU A 33 -27.45 -0.50 -4.26
CA GLU A 33 -26.42 0.06 -3.40
C GLU A 33 -25.63 1.16 -4.10
N TRP A 34 -24.86 1.90 -3.31
CA TRP A 34 -23.92 2.92 -3.77
C TRP A 34 -22.84 3.21 -2.72
N PHE A 35 -21.60 3.40 -3.14
CA PHE A 35 -20.49 3.70 -2.23
C PHE A 35 -20.28 5.20 -2.04
N SER A 36 -19.76 5.56 -0.87
CA SER A 36 -19.29 6.88 -0.42
C SER A 36 -20.36 7.97 -0.31
N SER A 37 -21.60 7.75 -0.80
CA SER A 37 -22.67 8.76 -0.77
C SER A 37 -24.05 8.16 -0.97
N THR A 38 -25.10 8.95 -0.74
CA THR A 38 -26.49 8.59 -1.10
C THR A 38 -26.87 9.15 -2.47
N PRO A 39 -27.20 8.31 -3.47
CA PRO A 39 -27.67 8.77 -4.78
C PRO A 39 -28.91 9.65 -4.71
N LEU A 40 -29.02 10.63 -5.63
CA LEU A 40 -30.20 11.49 -5.72
C LEU A 40 -31.49 10.67 -5.89
N LEU A 41 -31.48 9.62 -6.72
CA LEU A 41 -32.67 8.79 -6.92
C LEU A 41 -33.15 8.15 -5.61
N PHE A 42 -32.24 7.72 -4.73
CA PHE A 42 -32.61 7.08 -3.46
C PHE A 42 -33.38 8.09 -2.59
N SER A 43 -32.85 9.30 -2.44
CA SER A 43 -33.51 10.36 -1.67
C SER A 43 -34.90 10.74 -2.22
N VAL A 44 -35.06 10.78 -3.54
CA VAL A 44 -36.36 11.07 -4.21
C VAL A 44 -37.36 9.94 -4.01
N LEU A 45 -36.91 8.69 -4.03
CA LEU A 45 -37.78 7.55 -3.76
C LEU A 45 -38.22 7.50 -2.29
N LEU A 46 -37.33 7.86 -1.36
CA LEU A 46 -37.60 7.81 0.07
C LEU A 46 -38.59 8.89 0.54
N GLY A 47 -38.53 10.11 0.02
CA GLY A 47 -39.46 11.14 0.47
C GLY A 47 -39.58 12.36 -0.42
N ASP A 48 -40.44 13.28 0.01
CA ASP A 48 -40.63 14.59 -0.60
C ASP A 48 -41.06 15.63 0.45
N ALA A 49 -41.26 16.89 0.04
CA ALA A 49 -41.68 17.99 0.91
C ALA A 49 -43.01 17.76 1.66
N ARG A 50 -43.87 16.85 1.18
CA ARG A 50 -45.16 16.51 1.80
C ARG A 50 -45.08 15.24 2.63
N HIS A 51 -44.25 14.29 2.23
CA HIS A 51 -44.11 12.98 2.86
C HIS A 51 -42.64 12.70 3.14
N LEU A 52 -42.19 13.06 4.33
CA LEU A 52 -40.84 12.73 4.78
C LEU A 52 -40.74 11.27 5.21
N PRO A 53 -39.59 10.63 4.99
CA PRO A 53 -39.36 9.29 5.49
C PRO A 53 -39.35 9.28 7.02
N GLU A 54 -39.67 8.11 7.57
CA GLU A 54 -39.62 7.83 9.00
C GLU A 54 -38.21 7.41 9.39
N LEU A 55 -37.76 7.84 10.58
CA LEU A 55 -36.54 7.33 11.20
C LEU A 55 -36.90 6.01 11.89
N VAL A 56 -36.20 4.94 11.56
CA VAL A 56 -36.49 3.60 12.07
C VAL A 56 -35.22 2.91 12.57
N PRO A 57 -35.33 2.01 13.56
CA PRO A 57 -34.22 1.14 13.92
C PRO A 57 -34.01 0.04 12.87
N CYS A 58 -32.79 -0.50 12.82
CA CYS A 58 -32.41 -1.62 11.96
C CYS A 58 -31.89 -2.77 12.82
N SER A 59 -32.40 -3.99 12.59
CA SER A 59 -32.00 -5.16 13.37
C SER A 59 -30.70 -5.80 12.91
N ALA A 60 -30.16 -5.40 11.76
CA ALA A 60 -28.92 -5.92 11.19
C ALA A 60 -27.71 -5.55 12.05
N TYR A 61 -27.82 -4.47 12.83
CA TYR A 61 -26.77 -4.00 13.73
C TYR A 61 -26.87 -4.64 15.11
N GLN A 62 -25.75 -4.62 15.84
CA GLN A 62 -25.70 -5.08 17.24
C GLN A 62 -26.61 -4.23 18.14
N ASP A 63 -26.60 -2.91 17.97
CA ASP A 63 -27.59 -2.02 18.57
C ASP A 63 -28.85 -1.96 17.71
N LYS A 64 -29.86 -2.73 18.13
CA LYS A 64 -31.14 -2.87 17.45
C LYS A 64 -32.17 -1.79 17.84
N GLN A 65 -31.88 -0.96 18.84
CA GLN A 65 -32.87 0.01 19.35
C GLN A 65 -32.64 1.41 18.79
N SER A 66 -31.39 1.78 18.52
CA SER A 66 -31.07 3.07 17.94
C SER A 66 -31.64 3.24 16.53
N LEU A 67 -32.05 4.47 16.20
CA LEU A 67 -32.55 4.82 14.89
C LEU A 67 -31.37 4.89 13.93
N SER A 68 -31.32 4.01 12.93
CA SER A 68 -30.17 3.84 12.04
C SER A 68 -30.52 3.89 10.55
N ALA A 69 -31.81 3.87 10.20
CA ALA A 69 -32.26 3.85 8.81
C ALA A 69 -33.47 4.75 8.56
N LEU A 70 -33.80 4.95 7.28
CA LEU A 70 -34.97 5.68 6.80
C LEU A 70 -35.98 4.73 6.16
N ALA A 71 -37.28 4.92 6.41
CA ALA A 71 -38.34 4.10 5.84
C ALA A 71 -39.43 4.94 5.16
N ALA A 72 -39.99 4.41 4.06
CA ALA A 72 -41.09 5.03 3.33
C ALA A 72 -42.12 3.97 2.88
N PRO A 73 -43.43 4.26 2.96
CA PRO A 73 -44.46 3.35 2.44
C PRO A 73 -44.34 3.18 0.91
N MET A 74 -44.42 1.94 0.43
CA MET A 74 -44.23 1.60 -0.98
C MET A 74 -45.27 2.27 -1.90
N GLU A 75 -46.49 2.53 -1.42
CA GLU A 75 -47.50 3.29 -2.16
C GLU A 75 -46.99 4.69 -2.54
N GLN A 76 -46.34 5.37 -1.58
CA GLN A 76 -45.79 6.70 -1.81
C GLN A 76 -44.54 6.66 -2.69
N VAL A 77 -43.70 5.63 -2.54
CA VAL A 77 -42.54 5.38 -3.42
C VAL A 77 -43.00 5.25 -4.87
N ARG A 78 -44.03 4.43 -5.14
CA ARG A 78 -44.61 4.28 -6.48
C ARG A 78 -45.18 5.58 -7.02
N ALA A 79 -45.86 6.38 -6.19
CA ALA A 79 -46.38 7.67 -6.60
C ALA A 79 -45.25 8.65 -7.02
N ARG A 80 -44.18 8.73 -6.22
CA ARG A 80 -42.99 9.55 -6.54
C ARG A 80 -42.27 9.05 -7.79
N TRP A 81 -42.15 7.75 -7.95
CA TRP A 81 -41.58 7.14 -9.15
C TRP A 81 -42.39 7.45 -10.42
N GLN A 82 -43.72 7.30 -10.36
CA GLN A 82 -44.61 7.64 -11.48
C GLN A 82 -44.52 9.12 -11.84
N TRP A 83 -44.47 10.00 -10.84
CA TRP A 83 -44.23 11.42 -11.07
C TRP A 83 -42.89 11.66 -11.78
N LEU A 84 -41.80 11.09 -11.26
CA LEU A 84 -40.45 11.27 -11.80
C LEU A 84 -40.39 10.81 -13.27
N ARG A 85 -40.98 9.64 -13.56
CA ARG A 85 -41.11 9.14 -14.93
C ARG A 85 -41.89 10.10 -15.82
N SER A 86 -43.00 10.67 -15.35
CA SER A 86 -43.80 11.60 -16.16
C SER A 86 -43.08 12.89 -16.56
N VAL A 87 -42.09 13.33 -15.77
CA VAL A 87 -41.31 14.56 -16.03
C VAL A 87 -39.96 14.29 -16.70
N ILE A 88 -39.50 13.04 -16.70
CA ILE A 88 -38.29 12.59 -17.39
C ILE A 88 -38.61 11.99 -18.78
N GLU A 89 -39.73 11.28 -18.93
CA GLU A 89 -40.18 10.65 -20.17
C GLU A 89 -41.14 11.59 -20.96
N PRO A 90 -41.02 11.70 -22.29
CA PRO A 90 -40.18 10.89 -23.17
C PRO A 90 -38.73 11.39 -23.18
N LEU A 91 -37.79 10.45 -22.98
CA LEU A 91 -36.35 10.68 -23.09
C LEU A 91 -36.08 11.49 -24.37
N PRO A 92 -35.65 12.75 -24.28
CA PRO A 92 -35.78 13.67 -25.40
C PRO A 92 -34.97 13.18 -26.59
N ALA A 93 -35.66 12.79 -27.67
CA ALA A 93 -35.05 12.39 -28.94
C ALA A 93 -34.23 13.51 -29.61
N LYS A 94 -34.29 14.74 -29.08
CA LYS A 94 -33.60 15.94 -29.55
C LYS A 94 -32.80 16.67 -28.46
N SER A 95 -32.44 15.99 -27.37
CA SER A 95 -31.42 16.51 -26.44
C SER A 95 -30.03 16.13 -26.97
N PRO A 96 -29.01 17.01 -26.86
CA PRO A 96 -27.64 16.68 -27.24
C PRO A 96 -27.03 15.50 -26.46
N ALA A 97 -27.65 15.09 -25.33
CA ALA A 97 -27.31 13.87 -24.59
C ALA A 97 -28.42 12.83 -24.72
N HIS A 98 -28.33 11.95 -25.72
CA HIS A 98 -29.12 10.73 -25.75
C HIS A 98 -28.58 9.78 -24.67
N TRP A 99 -29.43 9.30 -23.75
CA TRP A 99 -28.97 8.33 -22.76
C TRP A 99 -28.42 7.06 -23.43
N PRO A 100 -27.28 6.52 -22.96
CA PRO A 100 -26.78 5.23 -23.43
C PRO A 100 -27.80 4.11 -23.24
N ASP A 101 -27.75 3.07 -24.07
CA ASP A 101 -28.69 1.96 -23.97
C ASP A 101 -28.58 1.19 -22.65
N SER A 102 -27.39 1.15 -22.04
CA SER A 102 -27.19 0.62 -20.68
C SER A 102 -28.04 1.37 -19.65
N VAL A 103 -28.02 2.70 -19.68
CA VAL A 103 -28.80 3.56 -18.77
C VAL A 103 -30.30 3.39 -19.02
N LYS A 104 -30.74 3.29 -20.28
CA LYS A 104 -32.16 3.03 -20.59
C LYS A 104 -32.63 1.68 -20.06
N LYS A 105 -31.81 0.64 -20.23
CA LYS A 105 -32.11 -0.71 -19.70
C LYS A 105 -32.19 -0.68 -18.18
N GLN A 106 -31.27 0.02 -17.52
CA GLN A 106 -31.29 0.20 -16.07
C GLN A 106 -32.56 0.95 -15.64
N TRP A 107 -32.92 2.05 -16.30
CA TRP A 107 -34.16 2.79 -16.02
C TRP A 107 -35.42 1.92 -16.14
N GLN A 108 -35.49 1.06 -17.16
CA GLN A 108 -36.57 0.08 -17.33
C GLN A 108 -36.56 -1.01 -16.25
N HIS A 109 -35.37 -1.45 -15.83
CA HIS A 109 -35.23 -2.41 -14.75
C HIS A 109 -35.73 -1.81 -13.41
N ILE A 110 -35.32 -0.58 -13.09
CA ILE A 110 -35.82 0.17 -11.92
C ILE A 110 -37.35 0.27 -11.96
N ASP A 111 -37.91 0.64 -13.12
CA ASP A 111 -39.36 0.72 -13.30
C ASP A 111 -40.06 -0.61 -13.00
N HIS A 112 -39.50 -1.70 -13.53
CA HIS A 112 -40.01 -3.04 -13.29
C HIS A 112 -39.96 -3.37 -11.80
N THR A 113 -38.80 -3.24 -11.15
CA THR A 113 -38.59 -3.54 -9.73
C THR A 113 -39.59 -2.80 -8.83
N ILE A 114 -39.75 -1.48 -9.03
CA ILE A 114 -40.67 -0.66 -8.22
C ILE A 114 -42.14 -1.02 -8.49
N SER A 115 -42.50 -1.23 -9.76
CA SER A 115 -43.90 -1.42 -10.17
C SER A 115 -44.43 -2.82 -9.85
N THR A 116 -43.58 -3.84 -9.85
CA THR A 116 -43.98 -5.24 -9.62
C THR A 116 -43.77 -5.72 -8.18
N SER A 117 -42.97 -5.01 -7.38
CA SER A 117 -42.73 -5.38 -5.99
C SER A 117 -44.03 -5.54 -5.21
N THR A 118 -44.12 -6.60 -4.39
CA THR A 118 -45.23 -6.86 -3.47
C THR A 118 -44.95 -6.36 -2.05
N ARG A 119 -43.75 -5.83 -1.80
CA ARG A 119 -43.31 -5.30 -0.51
C ARG A 119 -44.09 -4.04 -0.13
N GLN A 120 -44.14 -3.75 1.17
CA GLN A 120 -44.95 -2.66 1.72
C GLN A 120 -44.13 -1.43 2.08
N TRP A 121 -42.82 -1.57 2.29
CA TRP A 121 -41.91 -0.52 2.71
C TRP A 121 -40.64 -0.50 1.87
N LEU A 122 -40.10 0.69 1.62
CA LEU A 122 -38.75 0.91 1.11
C LEU A 122 -37.89 1.45 2.24
N LEU A 123 -36.71 0.87 2.41
CA LEU A 123 -35.74 1.20 3.43
C LEU A 123 -34.48 1.75 2.76
N LEU A 124 -33.90 2.77 3.38
CA LEU A 124 -32.57 3.26 3.07
C LEU A 124 -31.71 3.08 4.33
N ASP A 125 -30.78 2.16 4.24
CA ASP A 125 -29.67 2.06 5.17
C ASP A 125 -28.50 2.89 4.64
N CYS A 126 -28.07 3.87 5.43
CA CYS A 126 -26.95 4.73 5.14
C CYS A 126 -26.06 4.91 6.36
N ALA A 127 -26.16 4.00 7.34
CA ALA A 127 -25.48 4.14 8.62
C ALA A 127 -23.95 4.14 8.43
N THR A 128 -23.43 3.30 7.52
CA THR A 128 -21.98 3.20 7.23
C THR A 128 -21.39 4.43 6.53
N LEU A 129 -22.22 5.35 6.04
CA LEU A 129 -21.75 6.67 5.56
C LEU A 129 -21.41 7.64 6.70
N CYS A 130 -21.80 7.32 7.94
CA CYS A 130 -21.49 8.12 9.11
C CYS A 130 -20.41 7.42 9.94
N PRO A 131 -19.27 8.06 10.22
CA PRO A 131 -18.19 7.45 11.00
C PRO A 131 -18.47 7.42 12.52
N HIS A 132 -19.62 7.94 12.96
CA HIS A 132 -19.99 8.07 14.37
C HIS A 132 -20.88 6.91 14.83
N ASP A 133 -20.74 6.53 16.10
CA ASP A 133 -21.58 5.51 16.73
C ASP A 133 -23.04 5.96 16.86
N PHE A 134 -23.98 5.01 16.92
CA PHE A 134 -25.42 5.30 16.88
C PHE A 134 -25.95 6.09 18.08
N ASP A 135 -25.27 6.01 19.23
CA ASP A 135 -25.63 6.76 20.44
C ASP A 135 -25.04 8.18 20.48
N GLU A 136 -24.19 8.54 19.51
CA GLU A 136 -23.64 9.89 19.36
C GLU A 136 -24.64 10.86 18.73
N ALA A 137 -24.54 12.14 19.12
CA ALA A 137 -25.42 13.20 18.63
C ALA A 137 -25.16 13.50 17.14
N GLU A 138 -23.91 13.30 16.70
CA GLU A 138 -23.40 13.46 15.36
C GLU A 138 -24.09 12.49 14.39
N PHE A 139 -24.24 11.21 14.78
CA PHE A 139 -24.98 10.23 13.99
C PHE A 139 -26.46 10.60 13.85
N THR A 140 -27.10 11.00 14.95
CA THR A 140 -28.49 11.48 14.92
C THR A 140 -28.66 12.70 14.00
N THR A 141 -27.70 13.62 14.04
CA THR A 141 -27.69 14.82 13.18
C THR A 141 -27.52 14.44 11.71
N PHE A 142 -26.62 13.51 11.40
CA PHE A 142 -26.44 12.97 10.05
C PHE A 142 -27.72 12.34 9.51
N LEU A 143 -28.37 11.45 10.26
CA LEU A 143 -29.58 10.76 9.81
C LEU A 143 -30.75 11.74 9.63
N GLN A 144 -30.86 12.75 10.50
CA GLN A 144 -31.80 13.85 10.32
C GLN A 144 -31.51 14.66 9.06
N ALA A 145 -30.25 14.93 8.73
CA ALA A 145 -29.90 15.64 7.50
C ALA A 145 -30.31 14.85 6.24
N GLN A 146 -30.14 13.53 6.23
CA GLN A 146 -30.61 12.67 5.12
C GLN A 146 -32.13 12.73 4.97
N ARG A 147 -32.87 12.70 6.09
CA ARG A 147 -34.33 12.88 6.09
C ARG A 147 -34.74 14.27 5.57
N GLU A 148 -34.04 15.31 6.00
CA GLU A 148 -34.35 16.70 5.64
C GLU A 148 -34.00 17.03 4.18
N LEU A 149 -33.03 16.34 3.58
CA LEU A 149 -32.73 16.42 2.15
C LEU A 149 -33.99 16.16 1.30
N CYS A 150 -34.86 15.24 1.75
CA CYS A 150 -36.11 14.92 1.07
C CYS A 150 -37.07 16.11 0.96
N ARG A 151 -36.98 17.13 1.83
CA ARG A 151 -37.81 18.35 1.73
C ARG A 151 -37.54 19.15 0.46
N GLN A 152 -36.39 18.96 -0.17
CA GLN A 152 -36.03 19.68 -1.39
C GLN A 152 -36.84 19.20 -2.61
N TRP A 153 -37.50 18.03 -2.50
CA TRP A 153 -38.22 17.42 -3.62
C TRP A 153 -39.70 17.80 -3.60
N SER A 154 -40.19 18.36 -4.70
CA SER A 154 -41.62 18.63 -4.91
C SER A 154 -42.19 17.69 -5.97
N CYS A 155 -42.50 16.46 -5.55
CA CYS A 155 -42.91 15.36 -6.43
C CYS A 155 -44.38 15.45 -6.89
N SER A 156 -44.82 16.65 -7.29
CA SER A 156 -46.21 16.89 -7.74
C SER A 156 -46.36 17.94 -8.84
N GLY A 157 -45.28 18.63 -9.22
CA GLY A 157 -45.29 19.63 -10.30
C GLY A 157 -45.09 19.00 -11.69
N GLY A 158 -45.33 19.77 -12.75
CA GLY A 158 -45.09 19.32 -14.13
C GLY A 158 -43.64 19.47 -14.61
N GLU A 159 -42.76 20.01 -13.78
CA GLU A 159 -41.36 20.32 -14.13
C GLU A 159 -40.41 19.62 -13.15
N LEU A 160 -39.23 19.23 -13.67
CA LEU A 160 -38.17 18.64 -12.87
C LEU A 160 -37.37 19.75 -12.17
N PRO A 161 -37.28 19.77 -10.82
CA PRO A 161 -36.49 20.76 -10.08
C PRO A 161 -35.04 20.86 -10.55
N GLU A 162 -34.43 22.04 -10.42
CA GLU A 162 -33.05 22.29 -10.87
C GLU A 162 -32.04 21.32 -10.24
N SER A 163 -32.18 21.07 -8.93
CA SER A 163 -31.37 20.09 -8.18
C SER A 163 -31.47 18.67 -8.72
N LEU A 164 -32.60 18.29 -9.34
CA LEU A 164 -32.79 16.97 -9.94
C LEU A 164 -32.41 16.93 -11.43
N GLN A 165 -32.04 18.04 -12.05
CA GLN A 165 -31.53 18.04 -13.44
C GLN A 165 -30.26 17.21 -13.60
N ALA A 166 -29.51 17.00 -12.52
CA ALA A 166 -28.34 16.12 -12.50
C ALA A 166 -28.69 14.68 -12.90
N LEU A 167 -29.87 14.16 -12.52
CA LEU A 167 -30.36 12.85 -12.97
C LEU A 167 -30.51 12.76 -14.49
N LYS A 168 -30.81 13.87 -15.18
CA LYS A 168 -30.88 13.92 -16.65
C LYS A 168 -29.50 14.02 -17.30
N ARG A 169 -28.59 14.78 -16.68
CA ARG A 169 -27.26 15.11 -17.24
C ARG A 169 -26.25 13.99 -17.04
N ALA A 170 -26.23 13.37 -15.86
CA ALA A 170 -25.29 12.32 -15.46
C ALA A 170 -26.02 11.18 -14.72
N PRO A 171 -26.97 10.49 -15.39
CA PRO A 171 -27.83 9.47 -14.77
C PRO A 171 -27.04 8.37 -14.05
N GLN A 172 -25.92 7.93 -14.62
CA GLN A 172 -25.07 6.87 -14.07
C GLN A 172 -24.57 7.16 -12.64
N SER A 173 -24.32 8.43 -12.30
CA SER A 173 -23.80 8.86 -10.99
C SER A 173 -24.88 9.04 -9.92
N HIS A 174 -26.16 8.90 -10.28
CA HIS A 174 -27.28 9.31 -9.43
C HIS A 174 -28.39 8.28 -9.32
N MET A 175 -28.33 7.18 -10.08
CA MET A 175 -29.33 6.11 -10.04
C MET A 175 -29.01 5.02 -9.01
N GLY A 176 -27.75 4.81 -8.61
CA GLY A 176 -27.35 3.64 -7.83
C GLY A 176 -27.03 2.43 -8.71
N TRP A 177 -26.42 1.38 -8.14
CA TRP A 177 -26.29 0.07 -8.78
C TRP A 177 -27.46 -0.82 -8.36
N TRP A 178 -28.30 -1.25 -9.30
CA TRP A 178 -29.52 -2.01 -9.02
C TRP A 178 -29.33 -3.49 -9.34
N SER A 179 -29.52 -4.35 -8.35
CA SER A 179 -29.43 -5.81 -8.47
C SER A 179 -30.04 -6.49 -7.24
N ASP A 180 -30.71 -7.63 -7.43
CA ASP A 180 -31.25 -8.42 -6.32
C ASP A 180 -30.13 -8.99 -5.42
N SER A 181 -28.92 -9.17 -5.99
CA SER A 181 -27.72 -9.66 -5.29
C SER A 181 -27.22 -8.71 -4.19
N VAL A 182 -27.69 -7.46 -4.19
CA VAL A 182 -27.36 -6.45 -3.17
C VAL A 182 -27.75 -6.89 -1.76
N ILE A 183 -28.70 -7.83 -1.62
CA ILE A 183 -29.07 -8.38 -0.32
C ILE A 183 -27.87 -8.94 0.46
N ALA A 184 -26.80 -9.37 -0.21
CA ALA A 184 -25.56 -9.84 0.42
C ALA A 184 -24.94 -8.80 1.38
N ARG A 185 -25.16 -7.50 1.17
CA ARG A 185 -24.66 -6.41 2.03
C ARG A 185 -25.32 -6.32 3.40
N THR A 186 -26.41 -7.06 3.65
CA THR A 186 -27.02 -7.11 4.98
C THR A 186 -26.25 -8.00 5.95
N GLU A 187 -25.23 -8.71 5.47
CA GLU A 187 -24.28 -9.47 6.28
C GLU A 187 -22.85 -8.93 6.11
N VAL A 188 -21.96 -9.37 7.00
CA VAL A 188 -20.52 -9.11 6.86
C VAL A 188 -20.04 -9.87 5.64
N ILE A 189 -19.43 -9.15 4.70
CA ILE A 189 -18.81 -9.75 3.52
C ILE A 189 -17.34 -9.96 3.86
N GLU A 190 -16.91 -11.22 3.85
CA GLU A 190 -15.53 -11.61 4.09
C GLU A 190 -14.93 -12.22 2.83
N GLN A 191 -13.60 -12.31 2.79
CA GLN A 191 -12.90 -13.03 1.75
C GLN A 191 -13.22 -14.53 1.86
N GLU A 192 -13.82 -15.09 0.81
CA GLU A 192 -14.10 -16.51 0.68
C GLU A 192 -12.96 -17.23 -0.06
N SER A 193 -12.82 -18.54 0.19
CA SER A 193 -11.94 -19.41 -0.61
C SER A 193 -12.40 -19.45 -2.07
N GLU A 194 -11.46 -19.60 -3.01
CA GLU A 194 -11.79 -19.80 -4.44
C GLU A 194 -12.69 -21.03 -4.68
N GLU A 195 -12.68 -22.00 -3.76
CA GLU A 195 -13.57 -23.17 -3.81
C GLU A 195 -15.04 -22.85 -3.56
N ASP A 196 -15.31 -21.79 -2.79
CA ASP A 196 -16.65 -21.34 -2.41
C ASP A 196 -17.20 -20.29 -3.40
N TRP A 197 -16.39 -19.86 -4.36
CA TRP A 197 -16.79 -18.86 -5.34
C TRP A 197 -18.00 -19.31 -6.16
N PRO A 198 -18.90 -18.38 -6.53
CA PRO A 198 -19.94 -18.66 -7.49
C PRO A 198 -19.37 -19.21 -8.81
N ALA A 199 -20.02 -20.22 -9.39
CA ALA A 199 -19.54 -20.89 -10.60
C ALA A 199 -19.21 -19.93 -11.75
N TRP A 200 -19.99 -18.85 -11.93
CA TRP A 200 -19.73 -17.85 -12.97
C TRP A 200 -18.39 -17.11 -12.79
N LEU A 201 -17.91 -17.00 -11.54
CA LEU A 201 -16.63 -16.39 -11.20
C LEU A 201 -15.52 -17.44 -11.33
N ALA A 202 -15.65 -18.58 -10.65
CA ALA A 202 -14.64 -19.66 -10.63
C ALA A 202 -14.32 -20.25 -12.02
N ASP A 203 -15.34 -20.40 -12.89
CA ASP A 203 -15.20 -21.00 -14.23
C ASP A 203 -14.44 -20.09 -15.21
N HIS A 204 -14.37 -18.79 -14.92
CA HIS A 204 -13.92 -17.77 -15.89
C HIS A 204 -12.75 -16.93 -15.40
N TYR A 205 -12.56 -16.86 -14.09
CA TYR A 205 -11.58 -16.01 -13.44
C TYR A 205 -10.80 -16.80 -12.38
N GLU A 206 -9.68 -16.23 -11.98
CA GLU A 206 -8.82 -16.67 -10.88
C GLU A 206 -8.29 -15.41 -10.18
N LEU A 207 -7.84 -15.55 -8.92
CA LEU A 207 -7.24 -14.43 -8.19
C LEU A 207 -6.02 -13.87 -8.93
N ARG A 208 -5.84 -12.54 -8.87
CA ARG A 208 -4.68 -11.86 -9.48
C ARG A 208 -3.37 -12.31 -8.82
N HIS A 209 -3.38 -12.43 -7.50
CA HIS A 209 -2.34 -12.98 -6.63
C HIS A 209 -3.04 -13.60 -5.40
N HIS A 210 -2.33 -14.38 -4.60
CA HIS A 210 -2.88 -14.93 -3.36
C HIS A 210 -3.35 -13.77 -2.45
N GLY A 211 -4.53 -13.89 -1.85
CA GLY A 211 -5.04 -12.84 -0.96
C GLY A 211 -5.47 -11.55 -1.67
N ALA A 212 -5.66 -11.54 -2.99
CA ALA A 212 -6.00 -10.34 -3.75
C ALA A 212 -7.43 -9.83 -3.50
N TRP A 213 -7.64 -9.31 -2.29
CA TRP A 213 -8.87 -8.79 -1.71
C TRP A 213 -8.67 -7.33 -1.31
N ASP A 214 -9.67 -6.51 -1.59
CA ASP A 214 -9.69 -5.10 -1.22
C ASP A 214 -10.70 -4.84 -0.10
N GLU A 215 -10.22 -4.51 1.09
CA GLU A 215 -11.05 -4.20 2.27
C GLU A 215 -11.87 -2.92 2.14
N ALA A 216 -11.37 -1.95 1.35
CA ALA A 216 -12.01 -0.65 1.18
C ALA A 216 -13.29 -0.74 0.34
N THR A 217 -13.44 -1.78 -0.47
CA THR A 217 -14.58 -2.02 -1.36
C THR A 217 -15.24 -3.39 -1.18
N GLU A 218 -14.62 -4.28 -0.42
CA GLU A 218 -14.98 -5.69 -0.24
C GLU A 218 -15.10 -6.40 -1.59
N SER A 219 -13.99 -6.41 -2.34
CA SER A 219 -13.95 -6.96 -3.69
C SER A 219 -12.64 -7.71 -4.00
N TYR A 220 -12.73 -8.68 -4.89
CA TYR A 220 -11.59 -9.43 -5.39
C TYR A 220 -10.93 -8.71 -6.57
N TYR A 221 -9.61 -8.70 -6.59
CA TYR A 221 -8.83 -8.48 -7.81
C TYR A 221 -8.68 -9.80 -8.56
N VAL A 222 -9.29 -9.88 -9.74
CA VAL A 222 -9.35 -11.11 -10.53
C VAL A 222 -8.73 -10.92 -11.90
N MET A 223 -8.18 -12.01 -12.43
CA MET A 223 -7.73 -12.10 -13.82
C MET A 223 -8.57 -13.14 -14.58
N PRO A 224 -8.95 -12.90 -15.85
CA PRO A 224 -9.68 -13.86 -16.64
C PRO A 224 -8.75 -15.01 -17.06
N ARG A 225 -9.23 -16.26 -16.93
CA ARG A 225 -8.47 -17.46 -17.33
C ARG A 225 -8.13 -17.48 -18.82
N LEU A 226 -8.94 -16.79 -19.64
CA LEU A 226 -8.71 -16.57 -21.07
C LEU A 226 -8.74 -15.08 -21.37
N HIS A 227 -7.78 -14.61 -22.18
CA HIS A 227 -7.68 -13.21 -22.53
C HIS A 227 -8.98 -12.72 -23.20
N PRO A 228 -9.63 -11.65 -22.72
CA PRO A 228 -10.96 -11.22 -23.19
C PRO A 228 -11.05 -10.91 -24.69
N ARG A 229 -9.92 -10.56 -25.34
CA ARG A 229 -9.87 -10.23 -26.77
C ARG A 229 -9.37 -11.36 -27.66
N THR A 230 -8.46 -12.21 -27.15
CA THR A 230 -7.79 -13.22 -27.98
C THR A 230 -8.27 -14.64 -27.68
N GLY A 231 -8.89 -14.87 -26.51
CA GLY A 231 -9.36 -16.18 -26.08
C GLY A 231 -8.23 -17.16 -25.73
N LEU A 232 -7.01 -16.65 -25.54
CA LEU A 232 -5.81 -17.45 -25.24
C LEU A 232 -5.47 -17.37 -23.75
N LYS A 233 -4.75 -18.37 -23.24
CA LYS A 233 -4.14 -18.37 -21.90
C LYS A 233 -2.83 -17.56 -21.92
N PRO A 234 -2.39 -17.00 -20.77
CA PRO A 234 -1.06 -16.38 -20.68
C PRO A 234 0.02 -17.44 -20.92
N GLN A 235 1.10 -17.06 -21.63
CA GLN A 235 2.18 -17.98 -21.99
C GLN A 235 3.39 -17.90 -21.05
N ASN A 236 3.54 -16.80 -20.32
CA ASN A 236 4.64 -16.55 -19.39
C ASN A 236 4.22 -15.51 -18.32
N GLU A 237 5.09 -15.28 -17.34
CA GLU A 237 4.85 -14.36 -16.22
C GLU A 237 4.76 -12.89 -16.65
N ALA A 238 5.64 -12.44 -17.56
CA ALA A 238 5.57 -11.09 -18.10
C ALA A 238 4.24 -10.79 -18.82
N GLU A 239 3.66 -11.77 -19.52
CA GLU A 239 2.31 -11.68 -20.08
C GLU A 239 1.24 -11.65 -18.99
N ARG A 240 1.44 -12.42 -17.91
CA ARG A 240 0.55 -12.39 -16.74
C ARG A 240 0.56 -11.00 -16.09
N ASP A 241 1.70 -10.32 -16.04
CA ASP A 241 1.82 -8.98 -15.44
C ASP A 241 1.03 -7.91 -16.18
N HIS A 242 0.93 -8.06 -17.50
CA HIS A 242 0.17 -7.16 -18.35
C HIS A 242 -1.24 -7.69 -18.65
N TRP A 243 -1.67 -8.75 -17.97
CA TRP A 243 -2.95 -9.39 -18.21
C TRP A 243 -4.11 -8.53 -17.73
N PRO A 244 -5.27 -8.52 -18.42
CA PRO A 244 -6.38 -7.69 -18.01
C PRO A 244 -6.88 -8.03 -16.60
N VAL A 245 -6.97 -7.02 -15.73
CA VAL A 245 -7.45 -7.15 -14.35
C VAL A 245 -8.88 -6.65 -14.22
N GLY A 246 -9.62 -7.27 -13.31
CA GLY A 246 -10.95 -6.87 -12.88
C GLY A 246 -11.04 -6.74 -11.38
N MET A 247 -12.03 -5.97 -10.94
CA MET A 247 -12.34 -5.76 -9.53
C MET A 247 -13.84 -5.99 -9.33
N VAL A 248 -14.19 -7.00 -8.53
CA VAL A 248 -15.55 -7.53 -8.44
C VAL A 248 -15.91 -7.97 -7.04
N THR A 249 -17.10 -7.60 -6.57
CA THR A 249 -17.61 -8.07 -5.27
C THR A 249 -18.00 -9.55 -5.36
N PRO A 250 -18.03 -10.31 -4.24
CA PRO A 250 -18.42 -11.74 -4.24
C PRO A 250 -19.79 -12.00 -4.89
N TYR A 251 -20.73 -11.06 -4.74
CA TYR A 251 -22.08 -11.13 -5.30
C TYR A 251 -22.19 -10.55 -6.74
N GLY A 252 -21.08 -10.23 -7.39
CA GLY A 252 -21.02 -9.98 -8.84
C GLY A 252 -21.11 -8.52 -9.30
N ARG A 253 -20.89 -7.54 -8.41
CA ARG A 253 -20.78 -6.12 -8.82
C ARG A 253 -19.38 -5.84 -9.32
N TRP A 254 -19.27 -5.48 -10.60
CA TRP A 254 -18.01 -5.05 -11.21
C TRP A 254 -17.76 -3.56 -10.97
N LEU A 255 -16.61 -3.22 -10.39
CA LEU A 255 -16.07 -1.86 -10.29
C LEU A 255 -15.10 -1.56 -11.45
N GLN A 256 -14.35 -2.58 -11.86
CA GLN A 256 -13.48 -2.58 -13.04
C GLN A 256 -13.66 -3.89 -13.79
N ARG A 257 -14.04 -3.85 -15.07
CA ARG A 257 -14.20 -5.09 -15.86
C ARG A 257 -12.92 -5.45 -16.61
N PRO A 258 -12.49 -6.72 -16.63
CA PRO A 258 -11.31 -7.16 -17.41
C PRO A 258 -11.42 -6.84 -18.90
N LEU A 259 -12.63 -6.83 -19.47
CA LEU A 259 -12.85 -6.49 -20.88
C LEU A 259 -12.42 -5.05 -21.22
N GLU A 260 -12.40 -4.15 -20.24
CA GLU A 260 -11.91 -2.78 -20.44
C GLU A 260 -10.42 -2.77 -20.75
N GLY A 261 -9.66 -3.79 -20.33
CA GLY A 261 -8.27 -4.03 -20.73
C GLY A 261 -7.21 -3.32 -19.89
N ALA A 262 -7.57 -2.86 -18.68
CA ALA A 262 -6.60 -2.38 -17.70
C ALA A 262 -5.73 -3.56 -17.24
N SER A 263 -4.42 -3.37 -17.11
CA SER A 263 -3.50 -4.38 -16.56
C SER A 263 -3.29 -4.25 -15.06
N MET A 264 -3.60 -3.08 -14.50
CA MET A 264 -3.47 -2.82 -13.08
C MET A 264 -4.61 -1.92 -12.62
N THR A 265 -5.15 -2.22 -11.44
CA THR A 265 -6.22 -1.48 -10.79
C THR A 265 -6.04 -1.61 -9.30
N PHE A 266 -6.19 -0.52 -8.55
CA PHE A 266 -6.05 -0.52 -7.09
C PHE A 266 -6.77 0.67 -6.48
N VAL A 267 -7.19 0.55 -5.22
CA VAL A 267 -7.77 1.65 -4.47
C VAL A 267 -6.65 2.55 -3.95
N SER A 268 -6.81 3.87 -4.14
CA SER A 268 -5.88 4.89 -3.66
C SER A 268 -6.63 6.20 -3.45
N GLY A 269 -6.40 6.91 -2.34
CA GLY A 269 -7.03 8.21 -2.08
C GLY A 269 -8.57 8.19 -2.19
N GLU A 270 -9.21 7.14 -1.67
CA GLU A 270 -10.66 6.84 -1.77
C GLU A 270 -11.21 6.73 -3.21
N HIS A 271 -10.34 6.44 -4.18
CA HIS A 271 -10.70 6.28 -5.58
C HIS A 271 -10.11 4.99 -6.15
N LEU A 272 -10.53 4.62 -7.35
CA LEU A 272 -9.97 3.50 -8.09
C LEU A 272 -9.04 4.01 -9.19
N SER A 273 -7.74 3.77 -9.02
CA SER A 273 -6.71 4.07 -10.02
C SER A 273 -6.62 2.91 -11.01
N VAL A 274 -6.66 3.23 -12.32
CA VAL A 274 -6.75 2.24 -13.39
C VAL A 274 -5.66 2.49 -14.43
N HIS A 275 -4.80 1.50 -14.63
CA HIS A 275 -3.64 1.58 -15.52
C HIS A 275 -3.75 0.54 -16.65
N TYR A 276 -3.30 0.92 -17.84
CA TYR A 276 -3.27 0.07 -19.02
C TYR A 276 -1.82 -0.21 -19.43
N PRO A 277 -1.55 -1.34 -20.11
CA PRO A 277 -0.20 -1.68 -20.56
C PRO A 277 0.47 -0.55 -21.32
N GLU A 278 1.76 -0.34 -21.06
CA GLU A 278 2.56 0.61 -21.83
C GLU A 278 2.63 0.20 -23.29
N THR A 279 2.49 1.19 -24.17
CA THR A 279 2.69 1.00 -25.61
C THR A 279 4.14 1.16 -26.03
N THR A 280 4.92 1.90 -25.24
CA THR A 280 6.33 2.18 -25.48
C THR A 280 7.02 2.24 -24.11
N PRO A 281 8.05 1.39 -23.87
CA PRO A 281 8.74 1.35 -22.59
C PRO A 281 9.21 2.74 -22.14
N GLY A 282 8.87 3.12 -20.92
CA GLY A 282 9.30 4.39 -20.30
C GLY A 282 8.44 5.61 -20.66
N GLU A 283 7.42 5.46 -21.51
CA GLU A 283 6.44 6.53 -21.79
C GLU A 283 5.50 6.78 -20.59
N GLY A 284 5.36 5.78 -19.71
CA GLY A 284 4.36 5.74 -18.66
C GLY A 284 3.07 5.05 -19.12
N ALA A 285 2.44 4.33 -18.21
CA ALA A 285 1.19 3.64 -18.42
C ALA A 285 0.06 4.64 -18.70
N LYS A 286 -0.73 4.38 -19.75
CA LYS A 286 -2.00 5.10 -19.93
C LYS A 286 -2.86 4.82 -18.69
N SER A 287 -3.47 5.84 -18.12
CA SER A 287 -4.14 5.69 -16.82
C SER A 287 -5.33 6.63 -16.67
N GLY A 288 -6.19 6.33 -15.71
CA GLY A 288 -7.34 7.14 -15.34
C GLY A 288 -7.82 6.81 -13.93
N ILE A 289 -8.77 7.60 -13.43
CA ILE A 289 -9.28 7.51 -12.07
C ILE A 289 -10.80 7.38 -12.11
N LYS A 290 -11.32 6.35 -11.43
CA LYS A 290 -12.75 6.14 -11.20
C LYS A 290 -13.09 6.44 -9.74
N ASP A 291 -14.34 6.78 -9.47
CA ASP A 291 -14.88 6.66 -8.12
C ASP A 291 -15.01 5.19 -7.72
N LEU A 292 -15.26 4.92 -6.43
CA LEU A 292 -15.47 3.56 -5.93
C LEU A 292 -16.72 2.88 -6.50
N ASN A 293 -17.55 3.60 -7.27
CA ASN A 293 -18.70 3.03 -7.97
C ASN A 293 -18.37 2.62 -9.42
N GLY A 294 -17.12 2.76 -9.85
CA GLY A 294 -16.64 2.40 -11.18
C GLY A 294 -16.90 3.47 -12.25
N ILE A 295 -17.24 4.70 -11.86
CA ILE A 295 -17.49 5.81 -12.78
C ILE A 295 -16.23 6.65 -12.95
N TRP A 296 -15.85 6.92 -14.20
CA TRP A 296 -14.71 7.77 -14.51
C TRP A 296 -14.88 9.20 -13.98
N LEU A 297 -13.93 9.61 -13.14
CA LEU A 297 -13.67 11.02 -12.80
C LEU A 297 -12.63 11.61 -13.74
N VAL A 298 -11.61 10.81 -14.07
CA VAL A 298 -10.57 11.13 -15.07
C VAL A 298 -10.50 9.98 -16.05
N SER A 299 -10.95 10.22 -17.28
CA SER A 299 -10.90 9.19 -18.31
C SER A 299 -9.46 8.99 -18.80
N PRO A 300 -9.07 7.76 -19.18
CA PRO A 300 -7.79 7.53 -19.86
C PRO A 300 -7.64 8.31 -21.18
N SER A 301 -8.74 8.82 -21.73
CA SER A 301 -8.72 9.69 -22.91
C SER A 301 -8.23 11.12 -22.64
N GLU A 302 -8.16 11.54 -21.37
CA GLU A 302 -7.59 12.83 -20.96
C GLU A 302 -6.07 12.89 -21.14
N GLY A 303 -5.40 11.72 -21.29
CA GLY A 303 -4.00 11.64 -21.72
C GLY A 303 -2.96 11.68 -20.60
N TYR A 304 -3.38 11.67 -19.33
CA TYR A 304 -2.45 11.52 -18.20
C TYR A 304 -1.82 10.11 -18.18
N ARG A 305 -0.56 10.06 -17.77
CA ARG A 305 0.23 8.82 -17.63
C ARG A 305 0.57 8.60 -16.17
N ASP A 306 0.66 7.33 -15.76
CA ASP A 306 0.93 6.91 -14.38
C ASP A 306 0.10 7.67 -13.34
N ALA A 307 -1.18 7.92 -13.66
CA ALA A 307 -2.08 8.72 -12.86
C ALA A 307 -2.74 7.89 -11.76
N TYR A 308 -2.58 8.34 -10.52
CA TYR A 308 -3.22 7.76 -9.35
C TYR A 308 -3.78 8.84 -8.41
N ALA A 309 -4.81 8.51 -7.65
CA ALA A 309 -5.36 9.41 -6.64
C ALA A 309 -4.52 9.35 -5.36
N VAL A 310 -4.07 10.52 -4.89
CA VAL A 310 -3.30 10.66 -3.64
C VAL A 310 -4.26 10.84 -2.47
N THR A 311 -5.29 11.68 -2.67
CA THR A 311 -6.39 11.90 -1.74
C THR A 311 -7.69 12.01 -2.54
N PRO A 312 -8.86 12.16 -1.89
CA PRO A 312 -10.10 12.38 -2.63
C PRO A 312 -10.12 13.65 -3.48
N GLN A 313 -9.20 14.59 -3.20
CA GLN A 313 -9.16 15.93 -3.78
C GLN A 313 -7.97 16.16 -4.69
N VAL A 314 -7.00 15.24 -4.76
CA VAL A 314 -5.80 15.39 -5.60
C VAL A 314 -5.35 14.07 -6.24
N MET A 315 -4.82 14.18 -7.44
CA MET A 315 -4.14 13.11 -8.16
C MET A 315 -2.69 13.48 -8.43
N ALA A 316 -1.84 12.47 -8.50
CA ALA A 316 -0.52 12.55 -9.07
C ALA A 316 -0.53 11.94 -10.48
N CYS A 317 0.35 12.41 -11.35
CA CYS A 317 0.61 11.82 -12.66
C CYS A 317 2.01 12.16 -13.16
N ARG A 318 2.52 11.44 -14.14
CA ARG A 318 3.84 11.72 -14.75
C ARG A 318 3.89 13.13 -15.36
N SER A 319 5.00 13.83 -15.13
CA SER A 319 5.28 15.14 -15.73
C SER A 319 5.63 15.01 -17.21
N PRO A 320 4.98 15.77 -18.12
CA PRO A 320 5.32 15.75 -19.53
C PRO A 320 6.75 16.27 -19.78
N GLY A 321 7.61 15.42 -20.33
CA GLY A 321 8.97 15.80 -20.74
C GLY A 321 9.99 15.94 -19.62
N GLN A 322 9.67 15.46 -18.41
CA GLN A 322 10.61 15.35 -17.30
C GLN A 322 10.68 13.89 -16.84
N GLU A 323 11.83 13.26 -17.02
CA GLU A 323 12.05 11.88 -16.62
C GLU A 323 11.96 11.74 -15.10
N ASN A 324 11.25 10.70 -14.63
CA ASN A 324 11.07 10.38 -13.21
C ASN A 324 10.46 11.52 -12.36
N MET A 325 9.74 12.46 -12.97
CA MET A 325 9.06 13.55 -12.28
C MET A 325 7.54 13.42 -12.40
N GLN A 326 6.83 13.94 -11.41
CA GLN A 326 5.38 13.89 -11.26
C GLN A 326 4.79 15.30 -11.13
N GLU A 327 3.54 15.44 -11.53
CA GLU A 327 2.69 16.61 -11.29
C GLU A 327 1.63 16.23 -10.26
N LEU A 328 1.29 17.19 -9.39
CA LEU A 328 0.12 17.10 -8.51
C LEU A 328 -1.00 17.99 -9.08
N ARG A 329 -2.20 17.43 -9.21
CA ARG A 329 -3.38 18.10 -9.79
C ARG A 329 -4.58 17.92 -8.90
N SER A 330 -5.47 18.92 -8.90
CA SER A 330 -6.75 18.82 -8.18
C SER A 330 -7.70 17.82 -8.86
N LEU A 331 -8.49 17.11 -8.06
CA LEU A 331 -9.60 16.27 -8.50
C LEU A 331 -10.95 16.90 -8.11
N PRO A 332 -11.97 16.81 -8.98
CA PRO A 332 -11.94 16.32 -10.35
C PRO A 332 -11.55 17.41 -11.37
N SER A 333 -11.16 18.62 -10.93
CA SER A 333 -11.01 19.77 -11.85
C SER A 333 -9.76 19.74 -12.75
N LEU A 334 -8.78 18.91 -12.39
CA LEU A 334 -7.51 18.68 -13.09
C LEU A 334 -6.60 19.90 -13.19
N ALA A 335 -6.90 20.97 -12.43
CA ALA A 335 -6.03 22.12 -12.32
C ALA A 335 -4.68 21.70 -11.72
N LEU A 336 -3.59 22.09 -12.40
CA LEU A 336 -2.22 21.87 -11.94
C LEU A 336 -1.98 22.63 -10.64
N LEU A 337 -1.51 21.92 -9.62
CA LEU A 337 -1.15 22.48 -8.31
C LEU A 337 0.36 22.62 -8.20
N HIS A 338 1.09 21.54 -8.51
CA HIS A 338 2.56 21.48 -8.46
C HIS A 338 3.10 20.63 -9.59
N GLU A 339 4.30 20.95 -10.06
CA GLU A 339 5.02 20.24 -11.13
C GLU A 339 6.48 19.99 -10.71
N GLY A 340 7.13 19.02 -11.36
CA GLY A 340 8.53 18.68 -11.11
C GLY A 340 8.76 18.07 -9.73
N LEU A 341 7.85 17.17 -9.34
CA LEU A 341 7.93 16.46 -8.06
C LEU A 341 8.63 15.11 -8.24
N SER A 342 9.70 14.84 -7.49
CA SER A 342 10.43 13.57 -7.55
C SER A 342 9.75 12.48 -6.72
N SER A 343 9.08 12.86 -5.64
CA SER A 343 8.34 11.96 -4.76
C SER A 343 7.07 12.64 -4.22
N ILE A 344 6.04 11.83 -3.97
CA ILE A 344 4.77 12.26 -3.37
C ILE A 344 4.36 11.13 -2.42
N ASP A 345 4.16 11.47 -1.15
CA ASP A 345 3.75 10.55 -0.09
C ASP A 345 2.57 11.17 0.68
N TYR A 346 1.60 10.35 1.06
CA TYR A 346 0.44 10.76 1.84
C TYR A 346 0.22 9.79 2.99
N ASN A 347 0.28 10.31 4.21
CA ASN A 347 0.19 9.50 5.43
C ASN A 347 -1.17 9.69 6.11
N GLU A 348 -2.16 8.92 5.65
CA GLU A 348 -3.54 8.97 6.18
C GLU A 348 -3.63 8.54 7.65
N GLU A 349 -2.81 7.55 8.07
CA GLU A 349 -2.90 6.97 9.41
C GLU A 349 -2.33 7.87 10.52
N GLN A 350 -1.43 8.79 10.18
CA GLN A 350 -0.74 9.61 11.17
C GLN A 350 -1.21 11.06 11.22
N ASP A 351 -1.12 11.79 10.10
CA ASP A 351 -1.31 13.24 10.11
C ASP A 351 -2.03 13.84 8.90
N GLU A 352 -2.44 13.02 7.94
CA GLU A 352 -3.25 13.43 6.77
C GLU A 352 -2.61 14.56 5.95
N PHE A 353 -1.27 14.62 5.93
CA PHE A 353 -0.52 15.55 5.07
C PHE A 353 0.14 14.85 3.89
N ILE A 354 0.23 15.58 2.78
CA ILE A 354 1.01 15.17 1.61
C ILE A 354 2.40 15.77 1.75
N ARG A 355 3.42 14.91 1.70
CA ARG A 355 4.83 15.28 1.63
C ARG A 355 5.30 15.06 0.19
N ALA A 356 5.77 16.11 -0.46
CA ALA A 356 6.28 16.00 -1.82
C ALA A 356 7.66 16.65 -1.93
N GLU A 357 8.55 16.04 -2.70
CA GLU A 357 9.86 16.62 -3.00
C GLU A 357 9.83 17.33 -4.34
N LYS A 358 10.27 18.59 -4.37
CA LYS A 358 10.31 19.40 -5.59
C LYS A 358 11.74 19.58 -6.07
N GLY A 359 12.00 19.22 -7.33
CA GLY A 359 13.32 19.29 -7.96
C GLY A 359 14.00 17.92 -8.10
N PRO A 360 15.18 17.87 -8.73
CA PRO A 360 15.91 16.62 -8.90
C PRO A 360 16.35 16.04 -7.56
N TYR A 361 16.44 14.71 -7.50
CA TYR A 361 16.93 13.99 -6.34
C TYR A 361 18.28 14.56 -5.86
N GLY A 362 18.45 14.66 -4.54
CA GLY A 362 19.65 15.23 -3.92
C GLY A 362 19.74 16.76 -3.89
N ASN A 363 18.93 17.49 -4.66
CA ASN A 363 18.77 18.96 -4.57
C ASN A 363 17.30 19.38 -4.41
N SER A 364 16.45 18.44 -3.97
CA SER A 364 15.02 18.66 -3.78
C SER A 364 14.75 19.55 -2.56
N CYS A 365 13.67 20.31 -2.64
CA CYS A 365 13.09 21.01 -1.49
C CYS A 365 11.79 20.31 -1.10
N GLN A 366 11.52 20.18 0.19
CA GLN A 366 10.28 19.55 0.62
C GLN A 366 9.10 20.54 0.55
N LEU A 367 7.97 20.03 0.08
CA LEU A 367 6.66 20.62 0.17
C LEU A 367 5.85 19.82 1.20
N LEU A 368 5.25 20.54 2.13
CA LEU A 368 4.26 19.98 3.03
C LEU A 368 2.89 20.58 2.67
N LEU A 369 1.99 19.73 2.20
CA LEU A 369 0.70 20.13 1.66
C LEU A 369 -0.43 19.50 2.47
N LYS A 370 -1.56 20.20 2.53
CA LYS A 370 -2.84 19.66 3.01
C LYS A 370 -3.39 18.63 2.02
N ALA A 371 -4.40 17.88 2.43
CA ALA A 371 -5.07 16.89 1.59
C ALA A 371 -5.66 17.46 0.27
N ASP A 372 -5.89 18.78 0.19
CA ASP A 372 -6.33 19.49 -1.02
C ASP A 372 -5.15 19.92 -1.95
N GLY A 373 -3.92 19.55 -1.60
CA GLY A 373 -2.68 19.90 -2.31
C GLY A 373 -2.21 21.34 -2.09
N GLN A 374 -2.88 22.13 -1.24
CA GLN A 374 -2.42 23.47 -0.90
C GLN A 374 -1.31 23.41 0.17
N PRO A 375 -0.27 24.26 0.07
CA PRO A 375 0.78 24.32 1.09
C PRO A 375 0.21 24.54 2.49
N LEU A 376 0.71 23.78 3.47
CA LEU A 376 0.39 24.00 4.88
C LEU A 376 1.05 25.30 5.37
N PHE A 377 2.33 25.48 5.03
CA PHE A 377 3.13 26.69 5.22
C PHE A 377 4.30 26.69 4.22
N ASP A 378 5.14 27.73 4.25
CA ASP A 378 6.37 27.80 3.43
C ASP A 378 7.46 26.88 3.99
N ALA A 379 7.52 25.65 3.47
CA ALA A 379 8.48 24.63 3.86
C ALA A 379 9.80 24.69 3.06
N GLY A 380 9.97 25.63 2.12
CA GLY A 380 11.08 25.63 1.15
C GLY A 380 12.49 25.75 1.75
N ARG A 381 12.60 25.99 3.06
CA ARG A 381 13.84 25.95 3.84
C ARG A 381 14.28 24.53 4.21
N TYR A 382 13.31 23.63 4.38
CA TYR A 382 13.53 22.32 4.97
C TYR A 382 13.82 21.31 3.86
N GLU A 383 14.81 20.47 4.13
CA GLU A 383 15.11 19.32 3.30
C GLU A 383 14.10 18.21 3.56
N HIS A 384 13.72 18.03 4.82
CA HIS A 384 12.76 17.02 5.24
C HIS A 384 12.01 17.44 6.50
N ILE A 385 10.77 16.97 6.64
CA ILE A 385 9.82 17.21 7.73
C ILE A 385 9.10 15.88 7.92
N ASN A 386 9.31 15.32 9.10
CA ASN A 386 8.71 14.07 9.55
C ASN A 386 7.19 14.19 9.77
N ASP A 387 6.57 13.08 10.13
CA ASP A 387 5.17 13.03 10.58
C ASP A 387 4.92 13.91 11.81
N PHE A 388 3.79 14.59 11.83
CA PHE A 388 3.31 15.34 12.99
C PHE A 388 2.68 14.39 13.99
N SER A 389 3.04 14.56 15.26
CA SER A 389 2.34 13.86 16.33
C SER A 389 0.90 14.36 16.44
N ALA A 390 -0.10 13.51 16.20
CA ALA A 390 -1.52 13.84 16.42
C ALA A 390 -1.82 14.41 17.83
N LYS A 391 -1.02 14.04 18.84
CA LYS A 391 -1.19 14.50 20.22
C LYS A 391 -0.53 15.85 20.53
N THR A 392 0.62 16.13 19.90
CA THR A 392 1.42 17.32 20.26
C THR A 392 1.56 18.33 19.14
N GLU A 393 1.15 17.96 17.92
CA GLU A 393 1.25 18.79 16.72
C GLU A 393 2.70 19.22 16.43
N LEU A 394 3.67 18.40 16.82
CA LEU A 394 5.09 18.63 16.61
C LEU A 394 5.65 17.62 15.62
N ALA A 395 6.53 18.09 14.75
CA ALA A 395 7.33 17.29 13.85
C ALA A 395 8.81 17.66 13.98
N VAL A 396 9.69 16.74 13.60
CA VAL A 396 11.10 17.06 13.42
C VAL A 396 11.32 17.53 11.99
N ALA A 397 12.09 18.60 11.85
CA ALA A 397 12.45 19.16 10.57
C ALA A 397 13.98 19.19 10.42
N CYS A 398 14.44 18.90 9.22
CA CYS A 398 15.85 18.78 8.84
C CYS A 398 16.20 19.87 7.83
N VAL A 399 17.41 20.41 7.94
CA VAL A 399 17.98 21.32 6.95
C VAL A 399 19.36 20.82 6.54
N ARG A 400 19.66 20.94 5.25
CA ARG A 400 21.01 20.77 4.73
C ARG A 400 21.82 22.04 4.97
N GLU A 401 22.90 21.95 5.72
CA GLU A 401 23.83 23.05 5.90
C GLU A 401 25.19 22.70 5.29
N PRO A 402 25.73 23.54 4.38
CA PRO A 402 27.11 23.37 3.92
C PRO A 402 28.08 23.66 5.07
N PHE A 403 29.09 22.82 5.23
CA PHE A 403 30.20 23.05 6.16
C PHE A 403 31.54 22.67 5.52
N VAL A 404 32.63 23.05 6.16
CA VAL A 404 33.98 22.71 5.71
C VAL A 404 34.53 21.69 6.69
N ASN A 405 34.91 20.51 6.19
CA ASN A 405 35.47 19.43 7.01
C ASN A 405 36.90 19.78 7.49
N GLU A 406 37.49 18.93 8.33
CA GLU A 406 38.84 19.16 8.86
C GLU A 406 39.95 19.16 7.78
N GLN A 407 39.65 18.61 6.60
CA GLN A 407 40.54 18.53 5.44
C GLN A 407 40.39 19.74 4.51
N GLY A 408 39.46 20.66 4.82
CA GLY A 408 39.21 21.85 4.00
C GLY A 408 38.27 21.61 2.82
N GLU A 409 37.64 20.45 2.75
CA GLU A 409 36.68 20.08 1.70
C GLU A 409 35.29 20.55 2.10
N GLN A 410 34.50 20.92 1.09
CA GLN A 410 33.15 21.39 1.30
C GLN A 410 32.21 20.19 1.33
N GLU A 411 31.58 19.97 2.48
CA GLU A 411 30.62 18.90 2.72
C GLU A 411 29.27 19.48 3.14
N HIS A 412 28.26 18.61 3.24
CA HIS A 412 26.95 18.93 3.77
C HIS A 412 26.70 18.15 5.05
N ARG A 413 26.07 18.79 6.02
CA ARG A 413 25.54 18.13 7.21
C ARG A 413 24.04 18.33 7.31
N ILE A 414 23.38 17.34 7.89
CA ILE A 414 21.96 17.40 8.20
C ILE A 414 21.81 17.89 9.63
N LEU A 415 21.08 19.00 9.81
CA LEU A 415 20.78 19.55 11.12
C LEU A 415 19.28 19.46 11.39
N GLU A 416 18.95 18.97 12.57
CA GLU A 416 17.59 18.71 13.01
C GLU A 416 17.10 19.78 13.99
N GLY A 417 15.81 20.05 13.92
CA GLY A 417 15.06 20.93 14.81
C GLY A 417 13.65 20.41 15.02
N VAL A 418 12.81 21.19 15.69
CA VAL A 418 11.40 20.84 15.94
C VAL A 418 10.53 21.99 15.50
N ILE A 419 9.52 21.70 14.69
CA ILE A 419 8.51 22.66 14.25
C ILE A 419 7.14 22.24 14.78
N ASP A 420 6.23 23.20 14.90
CA ASP A 420 4.82 22.91 15.11
C ASP A 420 4.04 22.84 13.78
N ILE A 421 2.81 22.35 13.83
CA ILE A 421 1.92 22.19 12.67
C ILE A 421 1.63 23.48 11.89
N ARG A 422 1.93 24.64 12.47
CA ARG A 422 1.77 25.95 11.83
C ARG A 422 3.05 26.39 11.10
N GLY A 423 4.08 25.55 11.10
CA GLY A 423 5.40 25.84 10.55
C GLY A 423 6.26 26.72 11.47
N GLN A 424 5.88 26.89 12.75
CA GLN A 424 6.69 27.66 13.68
C GLN A 424 7.83 26.80 14.21
N GLU A 425 9.07 27.28 14.04
CA GLU A 425 10.24 26.65 14.65
C GLU A 425 10.23 26.79 16.18
N ILE A 426 10.09 25.66 16.85
CA ILE A 426 10.05 25.53 18.30
C ILE A 426 11.47 25.24 18.84
N ILE A 427 12.22 24.38 18.16
CA ILE A 427 13.65 24.14 18.41
C ILE A 427 14.36 24.39 17.08
N PRO A 428 15.40 25.25 17.04
CA PRO A 428 16.06 25.57 15.79
C PRO A 428 16.79 24.37 15.20
N CYS A 429 16.83 24.28 13.86
CA CYS A 429 17.57 23.24 13.15
C CYS A 429 19.08 23.44 13.28
N GLN A 430 19.63 23.07 14.42
CA GLN A 430 21.02 23.27 14.84
C GLN A 430 21.59 22.04 15.57
N PHE A 431 20.81 20.98 15.68
CA PHE A 431 21.15 19.79 16.44
C PHE A 431 21.52 18.66 15.51
N LYS A 432 22.44 17.80 15.96
CA LYS A 432 22.77 16.58 15.24
C LYS A 432 21.60 15.61 15.25
N THR A 433 20.93 15.53 16.40
CA THR A 433 19.72 14.71 16.49
C THR A 433 18.71 15.23 17.51
N ILE A 434 17.43 15.06 17.22
CA ILE A 434 16.28 15.15 18.11
C ILE A 434 15.84 13.72 18.44
N GLU A 435 15.76 13.40 19.73
CA GLU A 435 15.40 12.06 20.19
C GLU A 435 13.95 11.70 19.81
N ARG A 436 13.80 10.49 19.27
CA ARG A 436 12.58 9.97 18.62
C ARG A 436 12.55 8.44 18.67
N GLY A 437 11.49 7.83 18.13
CA GLY A 437 11.40 6.37 17.96
C GLY A 437 12.20 5.88 16.76
N PHE A 438 11.64 6.06 15.57
CA PHE A 438 12.29 5.81 14.27
C PHE A 438 12.70 7.12 13.61
N SER A 439 13.53 7.07 12.57
CA SER A 439 14.00 8.26 11.82
C SER A 439 12.85 9.15 11.33
N SER A 440 11.75 8.57 10.86
CA SER A 440 10.53 9.27 10.40
C SER A 440 9.59 9.70 11.53
N SER A 441 9.81 9.24 12.77
CA SER A 441 8.88 9.51 13.86
C SER A 441 8.89 10.99 14.31
N PRO A 442 7.76 11.47 14.86
CA PRO A 442 7.70 12.73 15.58
C PRO A 442 8.66 12.72 16.80
N PRO A 443 8.98 13.90 17.36
CA PRO A 443 9.89 13.98 18.49
C PRO A 443 9.30 13.31 19.73
N LYS A 444 10.14 12.55 20.46
CA LYS A 444 9.70 11.86 21.68
C LYS A 444 9.46 12.85 22.81
N VAL A 445 8.26 12.80 23.38
CA VAL A 445 7.86 13.67 24.50
C VAL A 445 8.05 12.96 25.83
N PHE A 446 9.05 13.40 26.59
CA PHE A 446 9.39 12.87 27.92
C PHE A 446 8.48 13.42 29.02
N PRO A 447 8.42 12.76 30.20
CA PRO A 447 7.66 13.23 31.35
C PRO A 447 7.92 14.70 31.71
N GLY A 448 6.85 15.45 31.90
CA GLY A 448 6.89 16.90 32.10
C GLY A 448 6.93 17.70 30.79
N ARG A 449 6.52 17.11 29.66
CA ARG A 449 6.48 17.74 28.33
C ARG A 449 7.86 18.23 27.90
N LYS A 450 8.86 17.36 28.03
CA LYS A 450 10.25 17.67 27.66
C LYS A 450 10.64 17.01 26.34
N LEU A 451 11.54 17.65 25.64
CA LEU A 451 12.16 17.20 24.39
C LEU A 451 13.68 17.16 24.60
N LEU A 452 14.33 16.19 23.98
CA LEU A 452 15.78 16.02 24.04
C LEU A 452 16.38 16.25 22.66
N ALA A 453 17.38 17.12 22.60
CA ALA A 453 18.20 17.37 21.42
C ALA A 453 19.68 17.16 21.77
N ILE A 454 20.45 16.63 20.83
CA ILE A 454 21.88 16.36 20.99
C ILE A 454 22.64 17.22 19.97
N THR A 455 23.66 17.95 20.43
CA THR A 455 24.51 18.75 19.54
C THR A 455 25.46 17.87 18.74
N GLU A 456 26.12 18.44 17.72
CA GLU A 456 27.20 17.75 16.99
C GLU A 456 28.29 17.18 17.89
N LYS A 457 28.60 17.93 18.96
CA LYS A 457 29.59 17.50 19.92
C LYS A 457 29.09 16.39 20.83
N GLY A 458 27.83 15.97 20.78
CA GLY A 458 27.25 14.99 21.70
C GLY A 458 26.69 15.59 22.99
N GLU A 459 26.56 16.92 23.10
CA GLU A 459 26.05 17.56 24.32
C GLU A 459 24.51 17.56 24.33
N PRO A 460 23.84 17.09 25.41
CA PRO A 460 22.40 17.12 25.48
C PRO A 460 21.85 18.51 25.83
N ARG A 461 20.74 18.87 25.18
CA ARG A 461 19.91 20.06 25.43
C ARG A 461 18.47 19.63 25.63
N ILE A 462 17.88 20.07 26.74
CA ILE A 462 16.53 19.67 27.14
C ILE A 462 15.62 20.87 26.99
N PHE A 463 14.61 20.74 26.14
CA PHE A 463 13.60 21.77 25.91
C PHE A 463 12.26 21.34 26.49
N ASN A 464 11.33 22.26 26.68
CA ASN A 464 9.92 21.90 26.76
C ASN A 464 9.29 21.85 25.36
N THR A 465 8.06 21.32 25.25
CA THR A 465 7.31 21.30 23.98
C THR A 465 6.92 22.68 23.44
N LYS A 466 7.32 23.77 24.09
CA LYS A 466 7.17 25.16 23.61
C LYS A 466 8.52 25.78 23.23
N GLY A 467 9.59 24.99 23.16
CA GLY A 467 10.89 25.45 22.68
C GLY A 467 11.72 26.19 23.73
N LYS A 468 11.26 26.26 24.98
CA LYS A 468 12.04 26.86 26.05
C LYS A 468 13.09 25.86 26.51
N LEU A 469 14.36 26.25 26.42
CA LEU A 469 15.47 25.51 27.03
C LEU A 469 15.26 25.41 28.55
N LEU A 470 15.24 24.19 29.06
CA LEU A 470 15.10 23.86 30.47
C LEU A 470 16.43 23.51 31.11
N ALA A 471 17.28 22.76 30.40
CA ALA A 471 18.59 22.34 30.89
C ALA A 471 19.59 22.19 29.74
N ALA A 472 20.85 22.51 30.03
CA ALA A 472 22.01 22.34 29.16
C ALA A 472 23.18 21.87 30.04
N PRO A 473 23.14 20.62 30.53
CA PRO A 473 24.17 20.11 31.43
C PRO A 473 25.53 20.03 30.71
N ASP A 474 26.60 20.23 31.47
CA ASP A 474 27.98 20.13 31.01
C ASP A 474 28.44 18.67 31.01
N ILE A 475 27.83 17.90 30.11
CA ILE A 475 28.03 16.45 29.95
C ILE A 475 27.99 16.09 28.47
N TRP A 476 28.50 14.92 28.14
CA TRP A 476 28.65 14.44 26.77
C TRP A 476 28.08 13.03 26.59
N CYS A 477 27.31 12.81 25.52
CA CYS A 477 26.81 11.52 25.08
C CYS A 477 27.78 10.90 24.05
N PRO A 478 28.14 9.61 24.19
CA PRO A 478 28.94 8.93 23.18
C PRO A 478 28.15 8.69 21.88
N PRO A 479 28.80 8.64 20.70
CA PRO A 479 28.11 8.64 19.39
C PRO A 479 27.10 7.51 19.18
N LEU A 480 27.32 6.36 19.83
CA LEU A 480 26.48 5.15 19.70
C LEU A 480 25.41 5.04 20.80
N ASN A 481 25.31 6.01 21.72
CA ASN A 481 24.49 5.90 22.92
C ASN A 481 23.81 7.25 23.25
N CYS A 482 23.18 7.86 22.25
CA CYS A 482 22.45 9.12 22.38
C CYS A 482 20.99 8.96 22.85
N SER A 483 20.47 7.73 22.86
CA SER A 483 19.08 7.46 23.22
C SER A 483 18.92 7.04 24.68
N PRO A 484 17.99 7.67 25.43
CA PRO A 484 17.77 7.38 26.84
C PRO A 484 17.08 6.02 27.06
N LYS A 485 17.55 5.29 28.07
CA LYS A 485 16.87 4.10 28.60
C LYS A 485 16.17 4.49 29.91
N LYS A 486 14.87 4.21 30.01
CA LYS A 486 14.04 4.57 31.18
C LYS A 486 14.13 6.06 31.58
N ASN A 487 14.22 6.96 30.59
CA ASN A 487 14.39 8.42 30.76
C ASN A 487 15.75 8.86 31.33
N GLU A 488 16.74 7.98 31.31
CA GLU A 488 18.10 8.28 31.72
C GLU A 488 19.07 8.16 30.53
N LEU A 489 19.99 9.11 30.42
CA LEU A 489 21.05 9.14 29.42
C LEU A 489 22.37 8.70 30.06
N LEU A 490 23.03 7.76 29.39
CA LEU A 490 24.42 7.42 29.69
C LEU A 490 25.33 8.53 29.13
N THR A 491 26.07 9.22 29.99
CA THR A 491 26.86 10.39 29.62
C THR A 491 28.21 10.41 30.34
N PHE A 492 29.07 11.34 29.97
CA PHE A 492 30.38 11.54 30.60
C PHE A 492 30.55 12.98 31.05
N MET A 493 31.23 13.15 32.19
CA MET A 493 31.68 14.44 32.68
C MET A 493 33.14 14.67 32.28
N GLY A 494 33.37 15.63 31.39
CA GLY A 494 34.69 15.94 30.84
C GLY A 494 35.06 15.13 29.59
N GLU A 495 36.28 15.32 29.10
CA GLU A 495 36.81 14.68 27.89
C GLU A 495 38.00 13.76 28.21
N GLY A 496 38.21 12.73 27.39
CA GLY A 496 39.37 11.83 27.46
C GLY A 496 39.13 10.52 28.24
N PRO A 497 40.17 9.67 28.37
CA PRO A 497 40.05 8.32 28.98
C PRO A 497 39.54 8.33 30.43
N GLU A 498 39.88 9.37 31.18
CA GLU A 498 39.54 9.56 32.60
C GLU A 498 38.17 10.22 32.81
N ALA A 499 37.42 10.52 31.74
CA ALA A 499 36.12 11.16 31.86
C ALA A 499 35.16 10.26 32.65
N GLU A 500 34.55 10.81 33.70
CA GLU A 500 33.70 10.05 34.62
C GLU A 500 32.39 9.70 33.92
N LEU A 501 32.05 8.42 33.90
CA LEU A 501 30.77 7.92 33.43
C LEU A 501 29.67 8.29 34.44
N VAL A 502 28.59 8.89 33.94
CA VAL A 502 27.45 9.30 34.76
C VAL A 502 26.13 9.01 34.06
N MET A 503 25.10 8.78 34.86
CA MET A 503 23.73 8.64 34.39
C MET A 503 22.97 9.95 34.62
N PHE A 504 22.48 10.57 33.56
CA PHE A 504 21.74 11.82 33.61
C PHE A 504 20.24 11.56 33.47
N SER A 505 19.45 11.99 34.46
CA SER A 505 18.00 11.85 34.46
C SER A 505 17.34 13.01 33.70
N ILE A 506 16.56 12.70 32.66
CA ILE A 506 15.75 13.70 31.93
C ILE A 506 14.54 14.15 32.77
N GLN A 507 14.16 13.38 33.78
CA GLN A 507 12.99 13.68 34.61
C GLN A 507 13.22 14.90 35.51
N ASP A 508 14.36 14.96 36.18
CA ASP A 508 14.68 15.97 37.21
C ASP A 508 16.05 16.63 37.04
N PHE A 509 16.79 16.27 35.98
CA PHE A 509 18.11 16.78 35.63
C PHE A 509 19.21 16.42 36.65
N SER A 510 18.98 15.38 37.45
CA SER A 510 19.98 14.86 38.38
C SER A 510 21.05 14.04 37.64
N ILE A 511 22.26 14.02 38.21
CA ILE A 511 23.40 13.24 37.73
C ILE A 511 23.74 12.20 38.79
N THR A 512 23.72 10.93 38.41
CA THR A 512 24.15 9.80 39.24
C THR A 512 25.51 9.31 38.75
N ARG A 513 26.51 9.32 39.63
CA ARG A 513 27.87 8.86 39.31
C ARG A 513 27.93 7.34 39.31
N THR A 514 28.53 6.74 38.28
CA THR A 514 28.70 5.27 38.23
C THR A 514 30.00 4.83 38.90
N GLY A 515 31.00 5.73 38.96
CA GLY A 515 32.35 5.43 39.44
C GLY A 515 33.26 4.78 38.40
N GLU A 516 32.78 4.63 37.17
CA GLU A 516 33.53 4.10 36.02
C GLU A 516 34.00 5.25 35.11
N THR A 517 34.95 4.98 34.23
CA THR A 517 35.51 5.96 33.30
C THR A 517 35.17 5.65 31.84
N TRP A 518 35.42 6.60 30.92
CA TRP A 518 35.36 6.35 29.48
C TRP A 518 36.24 5.17 29.04
N GLU A 519 37.41 5.00 29.66
CA GLU A 519 38.28 3.86 29.37
C GLU A 519 37.66 2.52 29.81
N ASP A 520 37.02 2.47 30.98
CA ASP A 520 36.30 1.27 31.44
C ASP A 520 35.15 0.90 30.48
N TYR A 521 34.36 1.90 30.07
CA TYR A 521 33.27 1.71 29.11
C TYR A 521 33.79 1.25 27.73
N ARG A 522 34.89 1.84 27.23
CA ARG A 522 35.51 1.44 25.96
C ARG A 522 36.12 0.04 26.03
N ASN A 523 36.70 -0.33 27.18
CA ASN A 523 37.22 -1.67 27.41
C ASN A 523 36.10 -2.71 27.48
N ALA A 524 34.94 -2.38 28.06
CA ALA A 524 33.75 -3.23 28.04
C ALA A 524 33.20 -3.41 26.62
N LEU A 525 33.09 -2.32 25.84
CA LEU A 525 32.70 -2.39 24.42
C LEU A 525 33.70 -3.22 23.60
N ARG A 526 35.01 -2.99 23.76
CA ARG A 526 36.05 -3.82 23.11
C ARG A 526 35.99 -5.27 23.55
N GLY A 527 35.60 -5.56 24.80
CA GLY A 527 35.37 -6.91 25.30
C GLY A 527 34.19 -7.61 24.62
N MET A 528 33.12 -6.88 24.31
CA MET A 528 32.00 -7.37 23.50
C MET A 528 32.39 -7.63 22.04
N PHE A 529 33.16 -6.73 21.41
CA PHE A 529 33.59 -6.90 20.02
C PHE A 529 34.76 -7.88 19.85
N LYS A 530 35.54 -8.18 20.90
CA LYS A 530 36.56 -9.26 20.89
C LYS A 530 35.96 -10.68 20.78
N GLY A 531 34.64 -10.81 20.81
CA GLY A 531 33.94 -12.05 20.41
C GLY A 531 33.87 -12.25 18.88
N LEU A 532 34.26 -11.25 18.08
CA LEU A 532 34.35 -11.31 16.62
C LEU A 532 35.80 -10.96 16.23
N GLY A 533 36.52 -11.91 15.63
CA GLY A 533 37.96 -11.87 15.42
C GLY A 533 38.44 -10.59 14.72
N GLY A 534 39.40 -9.90 15.35
CA GLY A 534 39.99 -8.65 14.86
C GLY A 534 41.10 -8.84 13.84
N ASP A 535 40.82 -9.51 12.73
CA ASP A 535 41.62 -9.41 11.52
C ASP A 535 40.69 -8.88 10.42
N THR A 536 40.95 -7.69 9.89
CA THR A 536 40.40 -7.28 8.59
C THR A 536 40.86 -8.33 7.57
N PRO A 537 39.94 -9.08 6.94
CA PRO A 537 40.33 -10.12 6.01
C PRO A 537 41.11 -9.49 4.85
N GLU A 538 42.28 -10.05 4.51
CA GLU A 538 43.00 -9.68 3.28
C GLU A 538 42.10 -9.95 2.06
N THR A 539 41.46 -8.90 1.54
CA THR A 539 40.70 -8.98 0.29
C THR A 539 41.65 -9.15 -0.88
N THR A 540 41.48 -10.21 -1.66
CA THR A 540 42.21 -10.42 -2.91
C THR A 540 41.39 -9.85 -4.06
N THR A 541 42.01 -9.15 -5.02
CA THR A 541 41.30 -8.59 -6.19
C THR A 541 41.52 -9.44 -7.43
N MET A 542 40.49 -9.61 -8.25
CA MET A 542 40.57 -10.28 -9.56
C MET A 542 39.74 -9.52 -10.60
N THR A 543 40.22 -9.46 -11.84
CA THR A 543 39.48 -8.85 -12.95
C THR A 543 38.47 -9.82 -13.57
N ARG A 544 37.42 -9.30 -14.22
CA ARG A 544 36.43 -10.13 -14.95
C ARG A 544 37.05 -11.03 -16.01
N ALA A 545 38.01 -10.51 -16.76
CA ALA A 545 38.74 -11.29 -17.76
C ALA A 545 39.51 -12.48 -17.13
N GLN A 546 40.08 -12.28 -15.94
CA GLN A 546 40.74 -13.35 -15.19
C GLN A 546 39.75 -14.37 -14.64
N LEU A 547 38.55 -13.94 -14.21
CA LEU A 547 37.48 -14.84 -13.77
C LEU A 547 36.99 -15.74 -14.93
N MET A 548 36.84 -15.17 -16.13
CA MET A 548 36.45 -15.94 -17.32
C MET A 548 37.57 -16.89 -17.79
N GLU A 549 38.84 -16.48 -17.71
CA GLU A 549 39.97 -17.36 -18.07
C GLU A 549 40.17 -18.50 -17.06
N ALA A 550 39.85 -18.23 -15.79
CA ALA A 550 39.93 -19.22 -14.71
C ALA A 550 38.68 -20.12 -14.60
N GLU A 551 37.69 -19.98 -15.51
CA GLU A 551 36.41 -20.71 -15.48
C GLU A 551 36.64 -22.21 -15.20
N ASP A 552 36.08 -22.70 -14.10
CA ASP A 552 36.04 -24.13 -13.84
C ASP A 552 34.88 -24.74 -14.63
N GLU A 553 35.17 -25.15 -15.86
CA GLU A 553 34.16 -25.68 -16.80
C GLU A 553 33.38 -26.86 -16.23
N ASP A 554 34.03 -27.71 -15.42
CA ASP A 554 33.40 -28.89 -14.84
C ASP A 554 32.44 -28.50 -13.71
N TRP A 555 32.84 -27.54 -12.88
CA TRP A 555 31.97 -26.99 -11.83
C TRP A 555 30.76 -26.26 -12.45
N MET A 556 30.99 -25.35 -13.40
CA MET A 556 29.93 -24.56 -14.03
C MET A 556 28.95 -25.43 -14.83
N ARG A 557 29.45 -26.41 -15.59
CA ARG A 557 28.60 -27.35 -16.33
C ARG A 557 27.76 -28.22 -15.40
N ALA A 558 28.30 -28.61 -14.24
CA ALA A 558 27.55 -29.38 -13.26
C ALA A 558 26.48 -28.52 -12.57
N MET A 559 26.82 -27.30 -12.15
CA MET A 559 25.87 -26.37 -11.52
C MET A 559 24.71 -26.02 -12.46
N SER A 560 25.00 -25.65 -13.72
CA SER A 560 23.95 -25.31 -14.68
C SER A 560 23.07 -26.52 -15.02
N ARG A 561 23.67 -27.71 -15.14
CA ARG A 561 22.95 -28.98 -15.31
C ARG A 561 21.99 -29.23 -14.15
N ILE A 562 22.44 -29.06 -12.91
CA ILE A 562 21.64 -29.34 -11.71
C ILE A 562 20.49 -28.35 -11.59
N LEU A 563 20.76 -27.05 -11.69
CA LEU A 563 19.75 -25.99 -11.61
C LEU A 563 18.69 -26.11 -12.72
N CYS A 564 19.10 -26.53 -13.91
CA CYS A 564 18.19 -26.78 -15.02
C CYS A 564 17.57 -28.19 -15.03
N LEU A 565 17.60 -28.91 -13.90
CA LEU A 565 17.00 -30.25 -13.75
C LEU A 565 17.43 -31.26 -14.83
N ASN A 566 18.70 -31.20 -15.23
CA ASN A 566 19.33 -32.01 -16.27
C ASN A 566 18.90 -31.69 -17.71
N ASP A 567 18.17 -30.59 -17.94
CA ASP A 567 17.88 -30.09 -19.29
C ASP A 567 19.15 -29.49 -19.92
N LYS A 568 19.65 -30.16 -20.95
CA LYS A 568 20.90 -29.79 -21.62
C LYS A 568 20.81 -28.47 -22.38
N SER A 569 19.66 -28.11 -22.91
CA SER A 569 19.50 -26.84 -23.64
C SER A 569 19.54 -25.70 -22.65
N ARG A 570 18.68 -25.75 -21.63
CA ARG A 570 18.59 -24.71 -20.60
C ARG A 570 19.90 -24.57 -19.81
N ALA A 571 20.60 -25.67 -19.54
CA ALA A 571 21.90 -25.63 -18.88
C ALA A 571 22.99 -24.97 -19.74
N ALA A 572 22.94 -25.14 -21.06
CA ALA A 572 23.85 -24.45 -21.98
C ALA A 572 23.52 -22.96 -22.10
N ASP A 573 22.23 -22.63 -22.14
CA ASP A 573 21.75 -21.24 -22.20
C ASP A 573 22.11 -20.49 -20.92
N LEU A 574 21.89 -21.08 -19.73
CA LEU A 574 22.26 -20.50 -18.44
C LEU A 574 23.78 -20.29 -18.32
N LEU A 575 24.58 -21.23 -18.83
CA LEU A 575 26.04 -21.08 -18.85
C LEU A 575 26.47 -19.91 -19.75
N GLN A 576 25.80 -19.71 -20.89
CA GLN A 576 26.09 -18.59 -21.76
C GLN A 576 25.66 -17.26 -21.12
N GLN A 577 24.47 -17.20 -20.53
CA GLN A 577 24.01 -16.02 -19.78
C GLN A 577 24.97 -15.64 -18.66
N TRP A 578 25.52 -16.65 -17.95
CA TRP A 578 26.51 -16.40 -16.91
C TRP A 578 27.77 -15.73 -17.47
N ARG A 579 28.30 -16.22 -18.60
CA ARG A 579 29.46 -15.61 -19.27
C ARG A 579 29.17 -14.19 -19.73
N ASP A 580 27.97 -13.96 -20.25
CA ASP A 580 27.53 -12.64 -20.71
C ASP A 580 27.40 -11.66 -19.52
N CYS A 581 26.84 -12.11 -18.39
CA CYS A 581 26.73 -11.36 -17.15
C CYS A 581 28.11 -11.02 -16.56
N VAL A 582 29.06 -11.96 -16.51
CA VAL A 582 30.43 -11.66 -16.07
C VAL A 582 31.11 -10.66 -16.99
N ALA A 583 30.87 -10.73 -18.30
CA ALA A 583 31.50 -9.83 -19.28
C ALA A 583 30.91 -8.41 -19.25
N ALA A 584 29.61 -8.29 -18.99
CA ALA A 584 28.87 -7.03 -18.96
C ALA A 584 27.72 -7.12 -17.94
N PRO A 585 28.02 -6.97 -16.63
CA PRO A 585 26.98 -7.07 -15.61
C PRO A 585 26.10 -5.83 -15.63
N ASP A 586 24.81 -6.04 -15.40
CA ASP A 586 23.85 -4.98 -15.14
C ASP A 586 23.95 -4.56 -13.66
N PRO A 587 24.26 -3.30 -13.33
CA PRO A 587 24.35 -2.83 -11.94
C PRO A 587 23.08 -3.11 -11.13
N ASP A 588 21.90 -3.04 -11.75
CA ASP A 588 20.61 -3.28 -11.09
C ASP A 588 20.47 -4.76 -10.70
N ASP A 589 20.81 -5.68 -11.61
CA ASP A 589 20.76 -7.14 -11.36
C ASP A 589 21.78 -7.58 -10.29
N MET A 590 22.90 -6.86 -10.21
CA MET A 590 23.96 -7.11 -9.22
C MET A 590 23.69 -6.46 -7.86
N GLY A 591 22.66 -5.61 -7.76
CA GLY A 591 22.29 -4.89 -6.53
C GLY A 591 23.36 -3.90 -6.09
N TRP A 592 24.02 -3.23 -7.03
CA TRP A 592 25.05 -2.22 -6.75
C TRP A 592 24.40 -0.84 -6.58
N ASP A 593 24.63 -0.18 -5.44
CA ASP A 593 24.18 1.19 -5.22
C ASP A 593 24.98 2.16 -6.11
N GLU A 594 24.31 3.16 -6.73
CA GLU A 594 24.93 4.13 -7.65
C GLU A 594 26.05 4.98 -7.02
N ASP A 595 26.17 4.98 -5.68
CA ASP A 595 27.07 5.84 -4.90
C ASP A 595 28.42 5.19 -4.54
N ASP A 596 28.62 3.89 -4.77
CA ASP A 596 29.92 3.27 -4.52
C ASP A 596 30.86 3.49 -5.71
N GLU A 597 31.99 4.18 -5.50
CA GLU A 597 33.10 4.29 -6.48
C GLU A 597 33.79 2.92 -6.68
N ILE A 598 33.07 1.91 -7.17
CA ILE A 598 33.59 0.59 -7.49
C ILE A 598 34.05 0.63 -8.95
N ASP A 599 35.33 0.35 -9.19
CA ASP A 599 35.80 0.04 -10.54
C ASP A 599 35.08 -1.25 -10.98
N PRO A 600 34.15 -1.17 -11.95
CA PRO A 600 33.33 -2.32 -12.29
C PRO A 600 34.22 -3.49 -12.72
N ASP A 601 35.35 -3.24 -13.38
CA ASP A 601 36.20 -4.31 -13.90
C ASP A 601 37.00 -5.08 -12.83
N VAL A 602 37.00 -4.62 -11.58
CA VAL A 602 37.74 -5.21 -10.45
C VAL A 602 36.76 -5.79 -9.43
N MET A 603 36.82 -7.11 -9.24
CA MET A 603 36.04 -7.81 -8.23
C MET A 603 36.89 -8.07 -6.98
N HIS A 604 36.29 -7.84 -5.82
CA HIS A 604 36.90 -8.06 -4.53
C HIS A 604 36.46 -9.42 -3.96
N LEU A 605 37.43 -10.27 -3.61
CA LEU A 605 37.25 -11.55 -2.92
C LEU A 605 37.62 -11.36 -1.43
N PRO A 606 36.67 -11.52 -0.50
CA PRO A 606 36.97 -11.65 0.92
C PRO A 606 38.00 -12.76 1.22
N ALA A 607 38.77 -12.60 2.29
CA ALA A 607 39.79 -13.59 2.65
C ALA A 607 39.13 -14.93 3.02
N GLY A 608 39.56 -16.00 2.35
CA GLY A 608 39.03 -17.34 2.55
C GLY A 608 37.98 -17.76 1.51
N GLU A 609 37.55 -16.86 0.62
CA GLU A 609 36.74 -17.18 -0.55
C GLU A 609 37.61 -17.49 -1.78
N ASN A 610 36.99 -18.05 -2.82
CA ASN A 610 37.67 -18.45 -4.04
C ASN A 610 36.87 -18.05 -5.29
N ALA A 611 37.42 -18.30 -6.49
CA ALA A 611 36.77 -17.91 -7.74
C ALA A 611 35.35 -18.49 -7.91
N LEU A 612 35.06 -19.67 -7.32
CA LEU A 612 33.73 -20.27 -7.35
C LEU A 612 32.68 -19.42 -6.62
N THR A 613 33.08 -18.65 -5.60
CA THR A 613 32.19 -17.72 -4.90
C THR A 613 31.74 -16.58 -5.81
N LEU A 614 32.64 -16.07 -6.67
CA LEU A 614 32.28 -15.10 -7.71
C LEU A 614 31.44 -15.74 -8.83
N TYR A 615 31.72 -17.00 -9.21
CA TYR A 615 30.87 -17.72 -10.17
C TYR A 615 29.43 -17.80 -9.64
N TRP A 616 29.30 -18.15 -8.36
CA TRP A 616 28.01 -18.22 -7.68
C TRP A 616 27.31 -16.86 -7.61
N GLY A 617 28.00 -15.79 -7.24
CA GLY A 617 27.41 -14.44 -7.15
C GLY A 617 26.76 -13.99 -8.47
N HIS A 618 27.47 -14.15 -9.59
CA HIS A 618 26.92 -13.81 -10.91
C HIS A 618 25.83 -14.78 -11.35
N LEU A 619 25.97 -16.07 -11.05
CA LEU A 619 24.94 -17.06 -11.35
C LEU A 619 23.63 -16.74 -10.61
N LEU A 620 23.73 -16.33 -9.34
CA LEU A 620 22.60 -15.99 -8.50
C LEU A 620 21.83 -14.75 -9.00
N ALA A 621 22.51 -13.81 -9.65
CA ALA A 621 21.90 -12.62 -10.26
C ALA A 621 21.01 -12.96 -11.47
N ILE A 622 21.43 -13.91 -12.30
CA ILE A 622 20.74 -14.23 -13.56
C ILE A 622 19.86 -15.49 -13.52
N ALA A 623 20.06 -16.35 -12.53
CA ALA A 623 19.40 -17.65 -12.47
C ALA A 623 17.98 -17.49 -11.93
N GLY A 624 17.01 -17.38 -12.85
CA GLY A 624 15.57 -17.40 -12.53
C GLY A 624 15.05 -18.71 -11.92
N GLN A 625 15.93 -19.63 -11.50
CA GLN A 625 15.59 -20.84 -10.76
C GLN A 625 15.53 -20.60 -9.24
N PHE A 626 16.08 -19.49 -8.76
CA PHE A 626 16.04 -19.11 -7.36
C PHE A 626 14.81 -18.25 -7.08
N ALA A 627 14.01 -18.66 -6.11
CA ALA A 627 13.01 -17.80 -5.51
C ALA A 627 13.64 -17.01 -4.36
N ARG A 628 13.29 -15.73 -4.25
CA ARG A 628 13.69 -14.83 -3.16
C ARG A 628 12.43 -14.33 -2.46
N PHE A 629 12.38 -14.49 -1.15
CA PHE A 629 11.26 -14.05 -0.31
C PHE A 629 11.80 -13.14 0.80
N ASP A 630 11.00 -12.20 1.29
CA ASP A 630 11.30 -11.57 2.59
C ASP A 630 11.15 -12.64 3.69
N TRP A 631 11.95 -12.55 4.76
CA TRP A 631 11.92 -13.55 5.83
C TRP A 631 10.57 -13.65 6.57
N LYS A 632 9.67 -12.67 6.40
CA LYS A 632 8.29 -12.67 6.92
C LYS A 632 7.23 -12.96 5.87
N ASP A 633 7.59 -13.06 4.60
CA ASP A 633 6.63 -13.16 3.49
C ASP A 633 6.16 -14.61 3.27
N ALA A 634 5.37 -15.10 4.22
CA ALA A 634 4.73 -16.41 4.13
C ALA A 634 3.69 -16.47 2.99
N GLU A 635 3.08 -15.34 2.65
CA GLU A 635 2.09 -15.22 1.57
C GLU A 635 2.75 -15.37 0.19
N GLY A 636 3.91 -14.75 -0.03
CA GLY A 636 4.71 -14.93 -1.23
C GLY A 636 5.14 -16.38 -1.43
N ILE A 637 5.47 -17.09 -0.34
CA ILE A 637 5.73 -18.53 -0.39
C ILE A 637 4.48 -19.28 -0.83
N ALA A 638 3.32 -19.04 -0.21
CA ALA A 638 2.07 -19.70 -0.57
C ALA A 638 1.67 -19.48 -2.05
N ALA A 639 2.00 -18.32 -2.63
CA ALA A 639 1.75 -18.00 -4.02
C ALA A 639 2.73 -18.66 -5.02
N THR A 640 3.72 -19.42 -4.55
CA THR A 640 4.78 -19.98 -5.38
C THR A 640 4.32 -21.24 -6.10
N HIS A 641 3.84 -21.07 -7.34
CA HIS A 641 3.44 -22.16 -8.23
C HIS A 641 4.33 -22.32 -9.47
N TRP A 642 5.35 -21.49 -9.60
CA TRP A 642 6.24 -21.46 -10.77
C TRP A 642 7.53 -22.26 -10.58
N LEU A 643 7.91 -22.56 -9.32
CA LEU A 643 9.04 -23.44 -9.04
C LEU A 643 8.74 -24.85 -9.58
N PRO A 644 9.75 -25.58 -10.08
CA PRO A 644 9.52 -26.92 -10.60
C PRO A 644 8.80 -27.83 -9.61
N GLY A 645 7.64 -28.38 -10.01
CA GLY A 645 6.85 -29.30 -9.20
C GLY A 645 5.95 -28.64 -8.13
N THR A 646 5.77 -27.32 -8.18
CA THR A 646 4.88 -26.55 -7.29
C THR A 646 3.57 -26.09 -7.97
N ASP A 647 3.34 -26.47 -9.22
CA ASP A 647 2.19 -26.05 -10.03
C ASP A 647 0.83 -26.51 -9.46
N ASP A 648 0.82 -27.60 -8.71
CA ASP A 648 -0.33 -28.15 -8.01
C ASP A 648 -0.14 -28.17 -6.47
N TRP A 649 0.87 -27.45 -5.97
CA TRP A 649 1.09 -27.31 -4.54
C TRP A 649 0.14 -26.26 -3.95
N GLN A 650 -0.44 -26.56 -2.79
CA GLN A 650 -1.33 -25.67 -2.05
C GLN A 650 -0.91 -25.67 -0.58
N TRP A 651 -0.91 -24.50 0.06
CA TRP A 651 -0.61 -24.36 1.48
C TRP A 651 -1.51 -23.28 2.09
N ASP A 652 -2.49 -23.72 2.88
CA ASP A 652 -3.59 -22.87 3.35
C ASP A 652 -3.35 -22.25 4.74
N THR A 653 -2.14 -22.40 5.31
CA THR A 653 -1.80 -21.88 6.65
C THR A 653 -0.59 -20.94 6.67
N PRO A 654 -0.55 -19.87 5.86
CA PRO A 654 0.58 -18.91 5.85
C PRO A 654 0.81 -18.22 7.22
N ALA A 655 -0.20 -18.17 8.09
CA ALA A 655 -0.09 -17.68 9.47
C ALA A 655 0.88 -18.50 10.34
N ASP A 656 1.17 -19.75 9.97
CA ASP A 656 2.13 -20.61 10.69
C ASP A 656 3.59 -20.19 10.42
N GLY A 657 3.80 -19.24 9.50
CA GLY A 657 5.08 -18.62 9.21
C GLY A 657 5.87 -19.34 8.12
N VAL A 658 6.85 -18.62 7.59
CA VAL A 658 7.65 -19.02 6.42
C VAL A 658 8.25 -20.43 6.53
N GLU A 659 8.82 -20.78 7.68
CA GLU A 659 9.45 -22.09 7.88
C GLU A 659 8.47 -23.24 7.69
N SER A 660 7.23 -23.10 8.19
CA SER A 660 6.18 -24.10 8.00
C SER A 660 5.79 -24.26 6.53
N GLY A 661 5.80 -23.17 5.76
CA GLY A 661 5.53 -23.19 4.33
C GLY A 661 6.61 -23.92 3.54
N LEU A 662 7.89 -23.68 3.87
CA LEU A 662 9.01 -24.36 3.23
C LEU A 662 9.02 -25.87 3.56
N GLU A 663 8.69 -26.26 4.79
CA GLU A 663 8.52 -27.67 5.17
C GLU A 663 7.41 -28.33 4.35
N HIS A 664 6.24 -27.70 4.25
CA HIS A 664 5.11 -28.21 3.47
C HIS A 664 5.43 -28.32 1.97
N MET A 665 6.14 -27.34 1.42
CA MET A 665 6.62 -27.36 0.04
C MET A 665 7.61 -28.51 -0.18
N ALA A 666 8.55 -28.72 0.75
CA ALA A 666 9.53 -29.79 0.65
C ALA A 666 8.86 -31.19 0.69
N GLU A 667 7.85 -31.39 1.53
CA GLU A 667 7.07 -32.63 1.58
C GLU A 667 6.35 -32.91 0.23
N HIS A 668 5.74 -31.88 -0.35
CA HIS A 668 5.09 -31.98 -1.67
C HIS A 668 6.08 -32.33 -2.78
N LEU A 669 7.26 -31.70 -2.77
CA LEU A 669 8.32 -31.93 -3.76
C LEU A 669 8.99 -33.30 -3.63
N ALA A 670 9.13 -33.82 -2.40
CA ALA A 670 9.68 -35.15 -2.16
C ALA A 670 8.88 -36.25 -2.87
N GLY A 671 7.55 -36.13 -2.91
CA GLY A 671 6.67 -37.03 -3.66
C GLY A 671 6.93 -37.07 -5.17
N ARG A 672 7.66 -36.08 -5.71
CA ARG A 672 7.98 -35.88 -7.14
C ARG A 672 9.45 -36.13 -7.47
N GLN A 673 10.24 -36.70 -6.54
CA GLN A 673 11.70 -36.87 -6.69
C GLN A 673 12.44 -35.54 -6.90
N LEU A 674 11.90 -34.47 -6.31
CA LEU A 674 12.50 -33.15 -6.23
C LEU A 674 12.89 -32.87 -4.79
N ALA A 675 13.85 -31.97 -4.60
CA ALA A 675 14.33 -31.52 -3.31
C ALA A 675 14.36 -30.00 -3.26
N LEU A 676 13.84 -29.45 -2.17
CA LEU A 676 13.90 -28.03 -1.87
C LEU A 676 15.22 -27.72 -1.16
N ILE A 677 16.01 -26.82 -1.73
CA ILE A 677 17.28 -26.38 -1.19
C ILE A 677 17.12 -24.93 -0.74
N LYS A 678 17.35 -24.68 0.54
CA LYS A 678 17.45 -23.34 1.12
C LYS A 678 18.90 -22.90 1.15
N LEU A 679 19.15 -21.67 0.72
CA LEU A 679 20.46 -21.04 0.74
C LEU A 679 20.59 -20.13 1.96
N ALA A 680 21.80 -20.03 2.50
CA ALA A 680 22.12 -18.98 3.45
C ALA A 680 22.16 -17.63 2.73
N THR A 681 21.61 -16.62 3.39
CA THR A 681 21.53 -15.24 2.95
C THR A 681 22.09 -14.35 4.05
N ASP A 682 22.81 -13.31 3.64
CA ASP A 682 23.39 -12.32 4.57
C ASP A 682 22.48 -11.08 4.74
N ASP A 683 21.32 -11.09 4.07
CA ASP A 683 20.29 -10.06 4.08
C ASP A 683 18.98 -10.55 4.73
N ASP A 684 18.02 -9.64 4.90
CA ASP A 684 16.68 -9.93 5.42
C ASP A 684 15.79 -10.69 4.39
N SER A 685 16.39 -11.55 3.56
CA SER A 685 15.66 -12.36 2.58
C SER A 685 15.95 -13.86 2.76
N LEU A 686 15.10 -14.69 2.18
CA LEU A 686 15.26 -16.13 2.09
C LEU A 686 15.40 -16.49 0.63
N ARG A 687 16.36 -17.35 0.29
CA ARG A 687 16.54 -17.86 -1.07
C ARG A 687 16.39 -19.36 -1.12
N VAL A 688 15.58 -19.85 -2.05
CA VAL A 688 15.34 -21.28 -2.24
C VAL A 688 15.39 -21.65 -3.72
N THR A 689 15.69 -22.92 -4.00
CA THR A 689 15.61 -23.49 -5.34
C THR A 689 15.15 -24.95 -5.26
N VAL A 690 14.60 -25.46 -6.36
CA VAL A 690 14.25 -26.87 -6.50
C VAL A 690 15.25 -27.57 -7.39
N VAL A 691 15.78 -28.70 -6.92
CA VAL A 691 16.66 -29.59 -7.69
C VAL A 691 16.08 -31.01 -7.70
N ARG A 692 16.62 -31.90 -8.55
CA ARG A 692 16.25 -33.32 -8.47
C ARG A 692 16.82 -33.91 -7.18
N SER A 693 16.07 -34.74 -6.46
CA SER A 693 16.54 -35.30 -5.17
C SER A 693 17.86 -36.05 -5.32
N ALA A 694 18.10 -36.69 -6.47
CA ALA A 694 19.34 -37.41 -6.76
C ALA A 694 20.57 -36.51 -7.00
N ASP A 695 20.37 -35.21 -7.29
CA ASP A 695 21.45 -34.23 -7.45
C ASP A 695 21.65 -33.36 -6.19
N ALA A 696 20.77 -33.44 -5.19
CA ALA A 696 20.78 -32.53 -4.04
C ALA A 696 22.10 -32.55 -3.25
N GLU A 697 22.68 -33.73 -3.03
CA GLU A 697 23.97 -33.88 -2.34
C GLU A 697 25.13 -33.30 -3.18
N ASP A 698 25.22 -33.64 -4.47
CA ASP A 698 26.21 -33.07 -5.41
C ASP A 698 26.08 -31.54 -5.51
N PHE A 699 24.85 -31.02 -5.47
CA PHE A 699 24.60 -29.57 -5.44
C PHE A 699 25.14 -28.91 -4.17
N MET A 700 24.79 -29.45 -2.99
CA MET A 700 25.26 -28.90 -1.71
C MET A 700 26.78 -29.00 -1.56
N GLU A 701 27.41 -30.08 -2.03
CA GLU A 701 28.87 -30.20 -2.05
C GLU A 701 29.53 -29.11 -2.90
N ARG A 702 28.95 -28.79 -4.05
CA ARG A 702 29.44 -27.73 -4.95
C ARG A 702 29.23 -26.34 -4.38
N LEU A 703 28.10 -26.09 -3.72
CA LEU A 703 27.87 -24.86 -2.97
C LEU A 703 28.88 -24.68 -1.85
N ALA A 704 29.19 -25.76 -1.11
CA ALA A 704 30.22 -25.73 -0.07
C ALA A 704 31.63 -25.42 -0.63
N GLN A 705 31.96 -25.89 -1.85
CA GLN A 705 33.21 -25.53 -2.53
C GLN A 705 33.28 -24.02 -2.86
N ALA A 706 32.13 -23.38 -3.07
CA ALA A 706 31.99 -21.94 -3.25
C ALA A 706 31.78 -21.17 -1.93
N HIS A 707 31.95 -21.82 -0.77
CA HIS A 707 31.70 -21.26 0.56
C HIS A 707 30.25 -20.85 0.84
N ILE A 708 29.29 -21.39 0.08
CA ILE A 708 27.87 -21.14 0.25
C ILE A 708 27.26 -22.22 1.15
N SER A 709 26.68 -21.78 2.27
CA SER A 709 25.94 -22.67 3.15
C SER A 709 24.53 -22.90 2.57
N ALA A 710 24.10 -24.16 2.54
CA ALA A 710 22.79 -24.55 2.06
C ALA A 710 22.27 -25.76 2.84
N TRP A 711 20.95 -25.90 2.89
CA TRP A 711 20.26 -26.99 3.58
C TRP A 711 19.20 -27.61 2.67
N ASN A 712 19.13 -28.93 2.65
CA ASN A 712 18.05 -29.66 2.00
C ASN A 712 16.90 -29.87 2.99
N TYR A 713 15.75 -29.23 2.73
CA TYR A 713 14.56 -29.36 3.60
C TYR A 713 13.92 -30.75 3.52
N SER A 714 14.20 -31.51 2.47
CA SER A 714 13.63 -32.84 2.23
C SER A 714 14.30 -33.97 3.05
N ALA A 715 15.25 -33.63 3.94
CA ALA A 715 16.11 -34.59 4.66
C ALA A 715 15.96 -34.55 6.20
N ASN A 716 14.95 -33.84 6.73
CA ASN A 716 14.63 -33.84 8.16
C ASN A 716 13.62 -34.91 8.56
#